data_AF-A0A3R9QJQ4-F1
#
_entry.id   AF-A0A3R9QJQ4-F1
#
_cell.length_a   1.000
_cell.length_b   1.000
_cell.length_c   1.000
_cell.angle_alpha   90.00
_cell.angle_beta   90.00
_cell.angle_gamma   90.00
#
_symmetry.space_group_name_H-M   'P 1'
#
loop_
_entity.id
_entity.type
_entity.pdbx_description
1 polymer ?
#
loop_
_entity_poly.entity_id
_entity_poly.type
_entity_poly.pdbx_seq_one_letter_code
_entity_poly.pdbx_strand_id
1 'polypeptide(L)'
;MVPRLSPQRAGRILIGTLLGGSLACCIMALRAGRAHAEYDPTTPSQRQVYSKSVAEHYNYRFGADKPFLPSLATTDTGEFINPRAFPTAKYCGHCHQEAHTEWRQSAHANSFRTPWYTRNVNLLMAEKGIEFARHCEGCHNPTALTSGAMTKGSPINRKFDEDGVTCSVCHSIQRVDTRGTGSYVLAQPAVLVDEHDQPIYGDVSDKEILAHLDRHSKAVMKDFYHQSEYCSACHKAALPRQLNDYKWQRAIFLYDEWQLSSFAKESPLPFYVKDSVSTCQTCHMPREPLGAAASDYGAKDGKLASHRWLGANTIMSKFYNYDTQMEKTIAFLRNGVFNVDIFGLEKSDGKADGKMIAPLGTQNFAIAPGDILTASIVIQNKGIAHSHVPEQRDMYESWVEFEAKDASGKTLTHSGIIEPNGDLDPRAHSFTNRLVNVKGEINDLHQVWNNRVVAYNNTIASGRSQIVRYQFKVPADAKGPITITAKVNYRRFDQHFMDFAMGKHYEEPVVEMAARTRTLNLGDNPANAPDPQDNKEWMRWNNFGIAMLDAQQYAESVHAFERVVLLRPDYADAFTNIAIANFSWQRYDDSRTALDKALKLSPHNARALYYLALVERNQGNLDAAIADLREVITQFPRSRDAHRELGFSLYQQRKYDEARVEYENLQSIDPDDLAAHYILSIVYRRLGMKEQASREAAAFADQKDDPTASTYALEFLRKHHEIASESVPWHTHSDFAPQQQIEGVLPAAQ
;
A
#
# COMPACT_ATOMS: atom_id res chain seq x y z
N MET A 1 64.73 -4.14 -29.10
CA MET A 1 63.94 -5.03 -29.98
C MET A 1 62.70 -4.22 -30.39
N VAL A 2 62.52 -3.54 -31.55
CA VAL A 2 62.86 -3.74 -32.98
C VAL A 2 62.55 -5.17 -33.44
N PRO A 3 61.84 -5.41 -34.57
CA PRO A 3 61.61 -4.54 -35.74
C PRO A 3 60.12 -4.28 -36.13
N ARG A 4 59.70 -3.15 -36.76
CA ARG A 4 60.01 -2.58 -38.12
C ARG A 4 59.29 -3.36 -39.25
N LEU A 5 58.62 -2.79 -40.27
CA LEU A 5 58.97 -1.66 -41.15
C LEU A 5 57.76 -1.12 -41.95
N SER A 6 57.89 0.16 -42.35
CA SER A 6 57.15 0.94 -43.38
C SER A 6 57.71 0.59 -44.81
N PRO A 7 57.68 1.38 -45.94
CA PRO A 7 57.49 2.85 -46.10
C PRO A 7 56.82 3.43 -47.41
N GLN A 8 56.55 4.76 -47.38
CA GLN A 8 56.74 5.81 -48.43
C GLN A 8 55.86 5.82 -49.71
N ARG A 9 55.61 6.90 -50.48
CA ARG A 9 55.89 8.37 -50.55
C ARG A 9 54.98 8.94 -51.68
N ALA A 10 54.34 10.11 -51.53
CA ALA A 10 54.64 11.43 -52.16
C ALA A 10 54.66 11.57 -53.71
N GLY A 11 53.90 12.57 -54.24
CA GLY A 11 54.08 13.22 -55.57
C GLY A 11 52.76 13.79 -56.15
N ARG A 12 52.43 15.08 -55.98
CA ARG A 12 52.66 16.27 -56.85
C ARG A 12 51.70 16.48 -58.05
N ILE A 13 50.90 17.55 -57.93
CA ILE A 13 50.66 18.71 -58.86
C ILE A 13 50.22 18.46 -60.32
N LEU A 14 49.07 19.04 -60.70
CA LEU A 14 48.81 19.86 -61.92
C LEU A 14 47.33 20.32 -61.88
N ILE A 15 47.00 21.56 -61.48
CA ILE A 15 46.90 22.80 -62.27
C ILE A 15 46.09 22.64 -63.56
N GLY A 16 44.91 23.27 -63.57
CA GLY A 16 44.02 23.42 -64.73
C GLY A 16 42.94 24.46 -64.45
N THR A 17 43.36 25.73 -64.40
CA THR A 17 42.56 26.97 -64.45
C THR A 17 41.70 27.07 -65.72
N LEU A 18 40.49 27.64 -65.66
CA LEU A 18 40.03 28.93 -66.24
C LEU A 18 38.51 28.75 -66.58
N LEU A 19 37.58 29.71 -66.53
CA LEU A 19 37.45 31.07 -66.01
C LEU A 19 35.99 31.54 -66.29
N GLY A 20 35.48 32.52 -65.52
CA GLY A 20 34.34 33.38 -65.88
C GLY A 20 33.07 33.17 -65.05
N GLY A 21 32.44 34.15 -64.40
CA GLY A 21 32.63 35.59 -64.24
C GLY A 21 31.78 36.04 -63.04
N SER A 22 32.26 36.95 -62.20
CA SER A 22 31.90 38.38 -62.17
C SER A 22 30.68 38.75 -61.32
N LEU A 23 30.94 39.65 -60.36
CA LEU A 23 30.07 40.61 -59.63
C LEU A 23 29.30 40.18 -58.36
N ALA A 24 29.95 40.46 -57.23
CA ALA A 24 29.59 41.47 -56.21
C ALA A 24 28.20 41.50 -55.54
N CYS A 25 28.26 41.24 -54.23
CA CYS A 25 27.50 41.85 -53.12
C CYS A 25 25.97 41.91 -53.17
N CYS A 26 25.34 41.02 -52.38
CA CYS A 26 24.13 41.34 -51.60
C CYS A 26 24.05 40.44 -50.35
N ILE A 27 24.12 41.08 -49.18
CA ILE A 27 23.42 40.80 -47.92
C ILE A 27 22.91 39.34 -47.76
N MET A 28 23.63 38.49 -47.02
CA MET A 28 23.04 37.26 -46.46
C MET A 28 22.20 37.63 -45.24
N ALA A 29 20.93 37.91 -45.48
CA ALA A 29 19.90 37.84 -44.47
C ALA A 29 19.66 36.37 -44.08
N LEU A 30 19.53 36.15 -42.77
CA LEU A 30 19.12 34.91 -42.13
C LEU A 30 17.92 34.26 -42.85
N ARG A 31 18.05 32.97 -43.18
CA ARG A 31 16.90 32.06 -43.26
C ARG A 31 17.10 30.92 -42.27
N ALA A 32 16.70 31.18 -41.02
CA ALA A 32 16.16 30.14 -40.18
C ALA A 32 14.83 29.69 -40.81
N GLY A 33 14.87 28.64 -41.63
CA GLY A 33 13.67 28.00 -42.13
C GLY A 33 13.05 27.19 -41.00
N ARG A 34 12.03 27.74 -40.34
CA ARG A 34 11.02 26.94 -39.63
C ARG A 34 10.34 26.06 -40.68
N ALA A 35 10.71 24.79 -40.75
CA ALA A 35 9.89 23.80 -41.44
C ALA A 35 8.76 23.40 -40.49
N HIS A 36 7.65 24.13 -40.55
CA HIS A 36 6.37 23.54 -40.16
C HIS A 36 5.99 22.57 -41.28
N ALA A 37 6.08 21.27 -41.01
CA ALA A 37 5.49 20.28 -41.90
C ALA A 37 3.97 20.44 -41.83
N GLU A 38 3.33 20.78 -42.95
CA GLU A 38 1.88 20.63 -43.09
C GLU A 38 1.52 19.16 -42.84
N TYR A 39 0.54 18.94 -41.96
CA TYR A 39 0.01 17.61 -41.66
C TYR A 39 -0.70 17.06 -42.91
N ASP A 40 -0.08 16.10 -43.58
CA ASP A 40 -0.69 15.30 -44.63
C ASP A 40 -1.44 14.12 -44.01
N PRO A 41 -2.79 14.10 -44.03
CA PRO A 41 -3.58 13.02 -43.44
C PRO A 41 -3.43 11.68 -44.18
N THR A 42 -2.76 11.64 -45.34
CA THR A 42 -2.56 10.42 -46.13
C THR A 42 -1.27 9.67 -45.78
N THR A 43 -0.32 10.32 -45.10
CA THR A 43 0.95 9.70 -44.68
C THR A 43 0.82 9.14 -43.25
N PRO A 44 1.02 7.83 -43.02
CA PRO A 44 0.93 7.26 -41.67
C PRO A 44 1.93 7.90 -40.72
N SER A 45 1.51 8.18 -39.48
CA SER A 45 2.41 8.70 -38.46
C SER A 45 3.55 7.71 -38.18
N GLN A 46 4.71 8.20 -37.70
CA GLN A 46 5.82 7.31 -37.32
C GLN A 46 5.39 6.25 -36.29
N ARG A 47 4.45 6.61 -35.42
CA ARG A 47 3.84 5.71 -34.44
C ARG A 47 2.99 4.63 -35.11
N GLN A 48 2.17 4.98 -36.10
CA GLN A 48 1.39 4.01 -36.87
C GLN A 48 2.29 3.01 -37.60
N VAL A 49 3.38 3.48 -38.21
CA VAL A 49 4.36 2.61 -38.87
C VAL A 49 4.99 1.64 -37.87
N TYR A 50 5.43 2.14 -36.71
CA TYR A 50 5.97 1.31 -35.64
C TYR A 50 4.94 0.29 -35.13
N SER A 51 3.72 0.73 -34.85
CA SER A 51 2.65 -0.11 -34.32
C SER A 51 2.28 -1.24 -35.28
N LYS A 52 2.25 -0.98 -36.59
CA LYS A 52 2.05 -2.02 -37.62
C LYS A 52 3.19 -3.05 -37.60
N SER A 53 4.44 -2.61 -37.51
CA SER A 53 5.60 -3.51 -37.43
C SER A 53 5.59 -4.39 -36.17
N VAL A 54 5.18 -3.83 -35.03
CA VAL A 54 5.00 -4.62 -33.79
C VAL A 54 3.88 -5.63 -33.97
N ALA A 55 2.75 -5.21 -34.56
CA ALA A 55 1.56 -6.05 -34.74
C ALA A 55 1.81 -7.32 -35.58
N GLU A 56 2.78 -7.31 -36.48
CA GLU A 56 3.19 -8.48 -37.28
C GLU A 56 3.71 -9.66 -36.42
N HIS A 57 4.24 -9.38 -35.23
CA HIS A 57 4.94 -10.35 -34.40
C HIS A 57 4.45 -10.38 -32.93
N TYR A 58 3.47 -9.55 -32.59
CA TYR A 58 2.96 -9.44 -31.23
C TYR A 58 1.99 -10.58 -30.90
N ASN A 59 2.15 -11.17 -29.72
CA ASN A 59 1.23 -12.19 -29.23
C ASN A 59 -0.03 -11.57 -28.60
N TYR A 60 -1.17 -11.67 -29.29
CA TYR A 60 -2.47 -11.16 -28.83
C TYR A 60 -3.26 -12.17 -27.98
N ARG A 61 -2.58 -12.94 -27.12
CA ARG A 61 -3.17 -14.01 -26.28
C ARG A 61 -4.48 -13.64 -25.59
N PHE A 62 -4.64 -12.39 -25.16
CA PHE A 62 -5.78 -11.91 -24.38
C PHE A 62 -6.76 -11.02 -25.17
N GLY A 63 -6.62 -10.93 -26.49
CA GLY A 63 -7.47 -10.13 -27.37
C GLY A 63 -6.70 -9.06 -28.13
N ALA A 64 -7.05 -8.86 -29.41
CA ALA A 64 -6.41 -7.86 -30.26
C ALA A 64 -6.92 -6.43 -30.00
N ASP A 65 -8.13 -6.30 -29.48
CA ASP A 65 -8.76 -5.04 -29.07
C ASP A 65 -8.16 -4.47 -27.77
N LYS A 66 -7.50 -5.32 -26.97
CA LYS A 66 -6.88 -4.95 -25.69
C LYS A 66 -5.48 -5.58 -25.57
N PRO A 67 -4.49 -5.09 -26.34
CA PRO A 67 -3.20 -5.74 -26.48
C PRO A 67 -2.41 -5.86 -25.16
N PHE A 68 -2.66 -4.97 -24.20
CA PHE A 68 -1.90 -4.86 -22.96
C PHE A 68 -2.44 -5.69 -21.79
N LEU A 69 -3.59 -6.36 -21.96
CA LEU A 69 -4.08 -7.31 -20.96
C LEU A 69 -3.00 -8.37 -20.64
N PRO A 70 -2.94 -8.87 -19.41
CA PRO A 70 -3.81 -8.60 -18.25
C PRO A 70 -3.60 -7.27 -17.49
N SER A 71 -2.75 -6.34 -17.94
CA SER A 71 -2.77 -4.97 -17.40
C SER A 71 -3.96 -4.18 -17.96
N LEU A 72 -4.50 -3.26 -17.16
CA LEU A 72 -5.54 -2.33 -17.58
C LEU A 72 -4.97 -1.07 -18.27
N ALA A 73 -3.65 -0.99 -18.45
CA ALA A 73 -3.02 0.11 -19.16
C ALA A 73 -3.45 0.14 -20.62
N THR A 74 -3.60 1.34 -21.17
CA THR A 74 -3.76 1.54 -22.60
C THR A 74 -2.98 2.77 -23.06
N THR A 75 -2.97 3.00 -24.36
CA THR A 75 -2.41 4.22 -24.94
C THR A 75 -3.51 5.14 -25.43
N ASP A 76 -3.21 6.43 -25.52
CA ASP A 76 -4.10 7.49 -26.03
C ASP A 76 -4.74 7.19 -27.40
N THR A 77 -4.06 6.41 -28.24
CA THR A 77 -4.51 6.03 -29.60
C THR A 77 -4.81 4.53 -29.75
N GLY A 78 -4.52 3.71 -28.73
CA GLY A 78 -4.49 2.25 -28.85
C GLY A 78 -3.27 1.68 -29.59
N GLU A 79 -2.41 2.54 -30.16
CA GLU A 79 -1.19 2.14 -30.88
C GLU A 79 0.00 1.94 -29.93
N PHE A 80 0.92 1.04 -30.29
CA PHE A 80 2.20 0.86 -29.58
C PHE A 80 3.08 2.10 -29.69
N ILE A 81 3.91 2.35 -28.67
CA ILE A 81 4.83 3.51 -28.62
C ILE A 81 6.26 3.01 -28.82
N ASN A 82 6.99 3.61 -29.77
CA ASN A 82 8.39 3.27 -29.98
C ASN A 82 9.20 3.61 -28.72
N PRO A 83 9.99 2.68 -28.15
CA PRO A 83 10.74 2.94 -26.92
C PRO A 83 11.74 4.10 -27.06
N ARG A 84 12.17 4.44 -28.28
CA ARG A 84 13.02 5.61 -28.53
C ARG A 84 12.29 6.95 -28.39
N ALA A 85 10.95 6.94 -28.38
CA ALA A 85 10.14 8.12 -28.16
C ALA A 85 10.04 8.50 -26.67
N PHE A 86 10.57 7.68 -25.76
CA PHE A 86 10.67 8.00 -24.35
C PHE A 86 11.99 8.70 -24.07
N PRO A 87 11.99 9.99 -23.69
CA PRO A 87 13.19 10.63 -23.21
C PRO A 87 13.73 9.89 -21.98
N THR A 88 15.06 9.72 -21.95
CA THR A 88 15.75 9.08 -20.83
C THR A 88 15.65 9.95 -19.57
N ALA A 89 15.72 9.35 -18.38
CA ALA A 89 15.74 10.14 -17.15
C ALA A 89 16.94 11.10 -17.09
N LYS A 90 18.09 10.71 -17.67
CA LYS A 90 19.28 11.55 -17.79
C LYS A 90 19.02 12.85 -18.55
N TYR A 91 18.20 12.80 -19.60
CA TYR A 91 17.81 13.97 -20.37
C TYR A 91 17.03 14.97 -19.49
N CYS A 92 16.07 14.49 -18.69
CA CYS A 92 15.37 15.33 -17.71
C CYS A 92 16.33 15.90 -16.65
N GLY A 93 17.33 15.12 -16.24
CA GLY A 93 18.33 15.49 -15.25
C GLY A 93 19.26 16.64 -15.65
N HIS A 94 19.25 17.11 -16.90
CA HIS A 94 19.97 18.32 -17.30
C HIS A 94 19.43 19.58 -16.59
N CYS A 95 18.12 19.64 -16.37
CA CYS A 95 17.44 20.75 -15.69
C CYS A 95 16.89 20.36 -14.30
N HIS A 96 16.57 19.09 -14.10
CA HIS A 96 15.98 18.56 -12.87
C HIS A 96 16.94 17.62 -12.12
N GLN A 97 18.12 18.15 -11.78
CA GLN A 97 19.22 17.33 -11.25
C GLN A 97 18.89 16.71 -9.88
N GLU A 98 18.25 17.46 -8.99
CA GLU A 98 17.87 16.95 -7.67
C GLU A 98 16.76 15.91 -7.80
N ALA A 99 15.67 16.23 -8.53
CA ALA A 99 14.58 15.27 -8.75
C ALA A 99 15.08 13.97 -9.40
N HIS A 100 15.98 14.06 -10.37
CA HIS A 100 16.61 12.89 -10.99
C HIS A 100 17.44 12.07 -9.99
N THR A 101 18.20 12.73 -9.11
CA THR A 101 19.02 12.07 -8.08
C THR A 101 18.14 11.34 -7.06
N GLU A 102 17.08 12.00 -6.59
CA GLU A 102 16.08 11.40 -5.70
C GLU A 102 15.37 10.21 -6.35
N TRP A 103 14.88 10.40 -7.58
CA TRP A 103 14.18 9.36 -8.34
C TRP A 103 15.07 8.13 -8.54
N ARG A 104 16.35 8.29 -8.87
CA ARG A 104 17.24 7.16 -9.15
C ARG A 104 17.40 6.21 -7.94
N GLN A 105 17.31 6.77 -6.73
CA GLN A 105 17.39 6.02 -5.48
C GLN A 105 16.04 5.43 -5.02
N SER A 106 14.94 5.78 -5.71
CA SER A 106 13.58 5.39 -5.33
C SER A 106 13.17 4.01 -5.82
N ALA A 107 12.05 3.48 -5.31
CA ALA A 107 11.49 2.23 -5.79
C ALA A 107 10.98 2.32 -7.24
N HIS A 108 10.59 3.51 -7.71
CA HIS A 108 10.09 3.71 -9.08
C HIS A 108 11.18 3.53 -10.14
N ALA A 109 12.37 4.11 -9.95
CA ALA A 109 13.49 3.91 -10.88
C ALA A 109 14.01 2.47 -10.89
N ASN A 110 13.74 1.73 -9.81
CA ASN A 110 14.27 0.39 -9.55
C ASN A 110 13.19 -0.70 -9.67
N SER A 111 11.97 -0.33 -10.06
CA SER A 111 10.79 -1.20 -10.04
C SER A 111 10.97 -2.47 -10.84
N PHE A 112 11.74 -2.42 -11.93
CA PHE A 112 12.01 -3.58 -12.78
C PHE A 112 13.36 -4.25 -12.48
N ARG A 113 14.43 -3.49 -12.21
CA ARG A 113 15.81 -4.02 -12.25
C ARG A 113 16.29 -4.69 -10.95
N THR A 114 15.48 -4.70 -9.90
CA THR A 114 15.85 -5.36 -8.64
C THR A 114 15.90 -6.90 -8.78
N PRO A 115 16.86 -7.58 -8.13
CA PRO A 115 17.01 -9.03 -8.28
C PRO A 115 15.79 -9.81 -7.79
N TRP A 116 15.16 -9.40 -6.68
CA TRP A 116 13.95 -10.06 -6.17
C TRP A 116 12.74 -9.94 -7.11
N TYR A 117 12.52 -8.76 -7.70
CA TYR A 117 11.45 -8.59 -8.68
C TYR A 117 11.73 -9.41 -9.94
N THR A 118 12.92 -9.29 -10.52
CA THR A 118 13.26 -10.03 -11.76
C THR A 118 13.21 -11.53 -11.54
N ARG A 119 13.63 -12.03 -10.37
CA ARG A 119 13.55 -13.46 -10.04
C ARG A 119 12.11 -13.96 -10.01
N ASN A 120 11.20 -13.24 -9.35
CA ASN A 120 9.78 -13.61 -9.26
C ASN A 120 9.06 -13.50 -10.62
N VAL A 121 9.28 -12.42 -11.38
CA VAL A 121 8.66 -12.29 -12.72
C VAL A 121 9.22 -13.32 -13.70
N ASN A 122 10.51 -13.65 -13.63
CA ASN A 122 11.06 -14.74 -14.44
C ASN A 122 10.45 -16.10 -14.08
N LEU A 123 10.07 -16.33 -12.82
CA LEU A 123 9.31 -17.52 -12.42
C LEU A 123 7.93 -17.55 -13.10
N LEU A 124 7.19 -16.44 -13.09
CA LEU A 124 5.92 -16.32 -13.84
C LEU A 124 6.12 -16.61 -15.34
N MET A 125 7.15 -16.02 -15.93
CA MET A 125 7.44 -16.19 -17.35
C MET A 125 7.81 -17.64 -17.70
N ALA A 126 8.53 -18.32 -16.81
CA ALA A 126 8.90 -19.72 -16.99
C ALA A 126 7.68 -20.65 -16.90
N GLU A 127 6.74 -20.36 -15.99
CA GLU A 127 5.54 -21.19 -15.78
C GLU A 127 4.41 -20.92 -16.78
N LYS A 128 4.16 -19.64 -17.11
CA LYS A 128 2.98 -19.24 -17.91
C LYS A 128 3.30 -18.57 -19.24
N GLY A 129 4.49 -17.97 -19.37
CA GLY A 129 4.92 -17.22 -20.56
C GLY A 129 4.99 -15.71 -20.35
N ILE A 130 5.75 -15.03 -21.22
CA ILE A 130 6.04 -13.59 -21.11
C ILE A 130 4.80 -12.70 -21.23
N GLU A 131 3.76 -13.17 -21.91
CA GLU A 131 2.52 -12.41 -22.08
C GLU A 131 1.79 -12.19 -20.75
N PHE A 132 1.95 -13.09 -19.78
CA PHE A 132 1.35 -12.94 -18.45
C PHE A 132 2.05 -11.87 -17.61
N ALA A 133 3.35 -11.64 -17.84
CA ALA A 133 4.10 -10.58 -17.16
C ALA A 133 3.62 -9.17 -17.52
N ARG A 134 2.78 -8.99 -18.55
CA ARG A 134 2.11 -7.71 -18.83
C ARG A 134 1.33 -7.18 -17.62
N HIS A 135 0.80 -8.07 -16.77
CA HIS A 135 0.18 -7.69 -15.50
C HIS A 135 1.14 -6.86 -14.64
N CYS A 136 2.35 -7.39 -14.43
CA CYS A 136 3.39 -6.79 -13.61
C CYS A 136 3.95 -5.52 -14.28
N GLU A 137 4.26 -5.60 -15.58
CA GLU A 137 4.90 -4.49 -16.29
C GLU A 137 3.98 -3.29 -16.51
N GLY A 138 2.66 -3.45 -16.34
CA GLY A 138 1.72 -2.34 -16.24
C GLY A 138 2.09 -1.34 -15.14
N CYS A 139 2.69 -1.80 -14.04
CA CYS A 139 3.12 -0.94 -12.94
C CYS A 139 4.64 -0.82 -12.83
N HIS A 140 5.39 -1.84 -13.26
CA HIS A 140 6.84 -1.92 -13.04
C HIS A 140 7.69 -1.45 -14.22
N ASN A 141 7.22 -1.58 -15.46
CA ASN A 141 7.93 -1.13 -16.65
C ASN A 141 6.95 -0.77 -17.79
N PRO A 142 6.23 0.36 -17.66
CA PRO A 142 5.23 0.78 -18.65
C PRO A 142 5.79 0.93 -20.07
N THR A 143 7.07 1.28 -20.21
CA THR A 143 7.77 1.32 -21.50
C THR A 143 7.85 -0.06 -22.15
N ALA A 144 8.17 -1.11 -21.39
CA ALA A 144 8.16 -2.49 -21.89
C ALA A 144 6.77 -2.92 -22.37
N LEU A 145 5.74 -2.59 -21.59
CA LEU A 145 4.36 -2.93 -21.89
C LEU A 145 3.89 -2.27 -23.19
N THR A 146 4.02 -0.95 -23.27
CA THR A 146 3.44 -0.13 -24.35
C THR A 146 4.24 -0.13 -25.64
N SER A 147 5.51 -0.58 -25.61
CA SER A 147 6.31 -0.82 -26.82
C SER A 147 6.01 -2.13 -27.53
N GLY A 148 5.28 -3.05 -26.90
CA GLY A 148 5.08 -4.40 -27.44
C GLY A 148 6.26 -5.34 -27.18
N ALA A 149 7.16 -4.99 -26.26
CA ALA A 149 8.30 -5.83 -25.88
C ALA A 149 7.90 -7.10 -25.10
N MET A 150 6.67 -7.15 -24.59
CA MET A 150 6.12 -8.27 -23.81
C MET A 150 5.56 -9.39 -24.71
N THR A 151 6.40 -9.88 -25.62
CA THR A 151 6.13 -11.00 -26.53
C THR A 151 7.37 -11.86 -26.70
N LYS A 152 7.20 -13.17 -26.87
CA LYS A 152 8.33 -14.10 -26.96
C LYS A 152 9.19 -13.78 -28.18
N GLY A 153 10.50 -13.70 -27.99
CA GLY A 153 11.45 -13.42 -29.08
C GLY A 153 11.39 -11.98 -29.60
N SER A 154 10.85 -11.04 -28.83
CA SER A 154 10.78 -9.63 -29.21
C SER A 154 12.15 -9.10 -29.69
N PRO A 155 12.24 -8.46 -30.88
CA PRO A 155 13.48 -7.86 -31.37
C PRO A 155 13.76 -6.49 -30.71
N ILE A 156 12.87 -6.02 -29.82
CA ILE A 156 12.97 -4.71 -29.20
C ILE A 156 14.14 -4.67 -28.22
N ASN A 157 14.99 -3.66 -28.36
CA ASN A 157 16.08 -3.42 -27.45
C ASN A 157 15.55 -2.84 -26.13
N ARG A 158 15.70 -3.60 -25.04
CA ARG A 158 15.17 -3.28 -23.71
C ARG A 158 16.13 -2.50 -22.81
N LYS A 159 16.99 -1.63 -23.36
CA LYS A 159 17.84 -0.73 -22.55
C LYS A 159 17.06 0.13 -21.54
N PHE A 160 15.77 0.36 -21.78
CA PHE A 160 14.87 1.07 -20.86
C PHE A 160 14.57 0.29 -19.56
N ASP A 161 14.88 -1.00 -19.49
CA ASP A 161 14.70 -1.82 -18.28
C ASP A 161 15.49 -1.26 -17.07
N GLU A 162 16.53 -0.48 -17.33
CA GLU A 162 17.32 0.20 -16.29
C GLU A 162 16.56 1.30 -15.55
N ASP A 163 15.50 1.87 -16.13
CA ASP A 163 14.82 3.05 -15.58
C ASP A 163 13.41 2.74 -15.01
N GLY A 164 12.90 1.51 -15.15
CA GLY A 164 11.60 1.11 -14.58
C GLY A 164 10.48 2.13 -14.88
N VAL A 165 9.87 2.68 -13.83
CA VAL A 165 8.94 3.82 -13.94
C VAL A 165 9.73 5.13 -14.02
N THR A 166 10.02 5.56 -15.25
CA THR A 166 10.81 6.76 -15.55
C THR A 166 10.00 8.06 -15.53
N CYS A 167 10.69 9.21 -15.54
CA CYS A 167 10.09 10.55 -15.57
C CYS A 167 9.08 10.67 -16.71
N SER A 168 9.46 10.26 -17.92
CA SER A 168 8.62 10.37 -19.12
C SER A 168 7.39 9.47 -19.07
N VAL A 169 7.40 8.38 -18.29
CA VAL A 169 6.20 7.55 -18.08
C VAL A 169 5.21 8.29 -17.21
N CYS A 170 5.61 8.70 -16.00
CA CYS A 170 4.74 9.42 -15.07
C CYS A 170 4.15 10.69 -15.70
N HIS A 171 5.02 11.52 -16.30
CA HIS A 171 4.64 12.80 -16.87
C HIS A 171 3.98 12.71 -18.27
N SER A 172 3.67 11.49 -18.75
CA SER A 172 2.90 11.28 -19.99
C SER A 172 1.59 10.53 -19.78
N ILE A 173 1.25 10.18 -18.54
CA ILE A 173 -0.08 9.66 -18.20
C ILE A 173 -1.11 10.79 -18.40
N GLN A 174 -2.12 10.52 -19.23
CA GLN A 174 -3.16 11.48 -19.59
C GLN A 174 -4.44 11.35 -18.75
N ARG A 175 -4.75 10.13 -18.30
CA ARG A 175 -5.86 9.86 -17.39
C ARG A 175 -5.58 8.59 -16.59
N VAL A 176 -6.25 8.46 -15.46
CA VAL A 176 -6.30 7.26 -14.63
C VAL A 176 -7.75 6.90 -14.33
N ASP A 177 -7.99 5.64 -13.98
CA ASP A 177 -9.17 5.24 -13.21
C ASP A 177 -8.72 4.44 -11.97
N THR A 178 -9.62 4.28 -11.00
CA THR A 178 -9.33 3.71 -9.68
C THR A 178 -9.50 2.19 -9.62
N ARG A 179 -9.46 1.45 -10.74
CA ARG A 179 -9.46 -0.03 -10.75
C ARG A 179 -8.09 -0.64 -10.44
N GLY A 180 -7.02 0.12 -10.65
CA GLY A 180 -5.65 -0.35 -10.44
C GLY A 180 -5.12 -1.25 -11.56
N THR A 181 -4.07 -2.02 -11.27
CA THR A 181 -3.44 -2.95 -12.25
C THR A 181 -2.98 -2.22 -13.53
N GLY A 182 -2.39 -1.04 -13.34
CA GLY A 182 -1.93 -0.16 -14.40
C GLY A 182 -3.06 0.58 -15.12
N SER A 183 -4.19 0.87 -14.47
CA SER A 183 -5.37 1.52 -15.05
C SER A 183 -5.16 3.00 -15.44
N TYR A 184 -4.24 3.24 -16.37
CA TYR A 184 -3.91 4.54 -16.92
C TYR A 184 -3.91 4.54 -18.45
N VAL A 185 -4.00 5.74 -19.02
CA VAL A 185 -3.80 5.98 -20.46
C VAL A 185 -2.50 6.74 -20.66
N LEU A 186 -1.56 6.10 -21.34
CA LEU A 186 -0.24 6.65 -21.63
C LEU A 186 -0.22 7.28 -23.03
N ALA A 187 0.15 8.55 -23.12
CA ALA A 187 0.46 9.17 -24.41
C ALA A 187 1.92 8.94 -24.79
N GLN A 188 2.23 9.10 -26.09
CA GLN A 188 3.61 9.26 -26.50
C GLN A 188 4.21 10.49 -25.79
N PRO A 189 5.35 10.36 -25.10
CA PRO A 189 5.93 11.47 -24.36
C PRO A 189 6.28 12.66 -25.26
N ALA A 190 6.03 13.86 -24.73
CA ALA A 190 6.46 15.13 -25.31
C ALA A 190 6.87 16.07 -24.19
N VAL A 191 7.98 16.78 -24.38
CA VAL A 191 8.51 17.73 -23.39
C VAL A 191 8.17 19.18 -23.73
N LEU A 192 7.52 19.43 -24.86
CA LEU A 192 7.08 20.76 -25.26
C LEU A 192 5.80 20.63 -26.09
N VAL A 193 4.88 21.59 -25.96
CA VAL A 193 3.77 21.76 -26.90
C VAL A 193 4.04 22.95 -27.83
N ASP A 194 3.43 23.01 -29.01
CA ASP A 194 3.51 24.15 -29.92
C ASP A 194 2.61 25.33 -29.47
N GLU A 195 2.47 26.34 -30.33
CA GLU A 195 1.63 27.53 -30.06
C GLU A 195 0.12 27.19 -30.03
N HIS A 196 -0.29 26.01 -30.51
CA HIS A 196 -1.66 25.50 -30.53
C HIS A 196 -1.87 24.36 -29.51
N ASP A 197 -1.00 24.30 -28.50
CA ASP A 197 -0.97 23.28 -27.46
C ASP A 197 -0.83 21.83 -28.01
N GLN A 198 -0.31 21.64 -29.23
CA GLN A 198 -0.06 20.31 -29.79
C GLN A 198 1.31 19.76 -29.36
N PRO A 199 1.43 18.48 -28.98
CA PRO A 199 2.69 17.89 -28.58
C PRO A 199 3.78 17.97 -29.66
N ILE A 200 4.98 18.40 -29.29
CA ILE A 200 6.19 18.32 -30.11
C ILE A 200 6.93 17.03 -29.74
N TYR A 201 6.94 16.07 -30.67
CA TYR A 201 7.59 14.78 -30.47
C TYR A 201 9.06 14.80 -30.90
N GLY A 202 9.88 14.01 -30.20
CA GLY A 202 11.32 13.90 -30.44
C GLY A 202 12.16 14.78 -29.52
N ASP A 203 13.44 14.92 -29.86
CA ASP A 203 14.41 15.64 -29.04
C ASP A 203 14.20 17.16 -29.12
N VAL A 204 14.06 17.81 -27.97
CA VAL A 204 13.99 19.26 -27.84
C VAL A 204 15.24 19.74 -27.08
N SER A 205 15.93 20.77 -27.56
CA SER A 205 17.13 21.27 -26.86
C SER A 205 16.77 21.96 -25.54
N ASP A 206 17.65 21.88 -24.53
CA ASP A 206 17.49 22.59 -23.25
C ASP A 206 17.21 24.09 -23.47
N LYS A 207 17.88 24.72 -24.44
CA LYS A 207 17.69 26.13 -24.80
C LYS A 207 16.24 26.43 -25.21
N GLU A 208 15.64 25.55 -26.01
CA GLU A 208 14.26 25.72 -26.48
C GLU A 208 13.27 25.52 -25.34
N ILE A 209 13.50 24.53 -24.47
CA ILE A 209 12.68 24.29 -23.27
C ILE A 209 12.73 25.51 -22.33
N LEU A 210 13.94 25.99 -22.03
CA LEU A 210 14.15 27.12 -21.11
C LEU A 210 13.61 28.44 -21.66
N ALA A 211 13.49 28.58 -22.99
CA ALA A 211 12.84 29.73 -23.62
C ALA A 211 11.30 29.69 -23.51
N HIS A 212 10.71 28.53 -23.21
CA HIS A 212 9.27 28.27 -23.27
C HIS A 212 8.77 27.41 -22.09
N LEU A 213 9.07 27.85 -20.86
CA LEU A 213 8.74 27.12 -19.63
C LEU A 213 7.23 26.89 -19.43
N ASP A 214 6.38 27.80 -19.92
CA ASP A 214 4.93 27.67 -19.88
C ASP A 214 4.45 26.50 -20.75
N ARG A 215 4.97 26.40 -21.98
CA ARG A 215 4.68 25.30 -22.92
C ARG A 215 5.29 23.99 -22.44
N HIS A 216 6.47 24.03 -21.83
CA HIS A 216 7.09 22.85 -21.21
C HIS A 216 6.21 22.32 -20.08
N SER A 217 5.82 23.19 -19.15
CA SER A 217 4.95 22.81 -18.02
C SER A 217 3.61 22.24 -18.50
N LYS A 218 2.99 22.81 -19.55
CA LYS A 218 1.75 22.26 -20.14
C LYS A 218 1.94 20.85 -20.73
N ALA A 219 3.11 20.57 -21.30
CA ALA A 219 3.42 19.27 -21.88
C ALA A 219 3.55 18.19 -20.80
N VAL A 220 4.27 18.48 -19.71
CA VAL A 220 4.71 17.48 -18.72
C VAL A 220 3.94 17.49 -17.40
N MET A 221 3.10 18.49 -17.13
CA MET A 221 2.30 18.54 -15.91
C MET A 221 0.81 18.49 -16.23
N LYS A 222 0.07 17.69 -15.46
CA LYS A 222 -1.39 17.62 -15.50
C LYS A 222 -1.97 17.93 -14.12
N ASP A 223 -3.16 18.53 -14.11
CA ASP A 223 -3.80 18.95 -12.86
C ASP A 223 -4.02 17.77 -11.92
N PHE A 224 -4.40 16.58 -12.40
CA PHE A 224 -4.71 15.46 -11.50
C PHE A 224 -3.48 14.79 -10.84
N TYR A 225 -2.24 15.16 -11.17
CA TYR A 225 -1.04 14.51 -10.61
C TYR A 225 -0.87 14.68 -9.10
N HIS A 226 -1.55 15.65 -8.48
CA HIS A 226 -1.53 15.87 -7.03
C HIS A 226 -2.63 15.12 -6.27
N GLN A 227 -3.50 14.39 -6.96
CA GLN A 227 -4.61 13.64 -6.38
C GLN A 227 -4.18 12.18 -6.10
N SER A 228 -4.74 11.55 -5.08
CA SER A 228 -4.40 10.16 -4.70
C SER A 228 -4.82 9.13 -5.77
N GLU A 229 -5.85 9.46 -6.57
CA GLU A 229 -6.33 8.69 -7.72
C GLU A 229 -5.20 8.40 -8.71
N TYR A 230 -4.26 9.35 -8.88
CA TYR A 230 -3.09 9.16 -9.73
C TYR A 230 -2.25 7.96 -9.29
N CYS A 231 -2.03 7.82 -7.98
CA CYS A 231 -1.28 6.71 -7.41
C CYS A 231 -2.06 5.39 -7.48
N SER A 232 -3.40 5.44 -7.44
CA SER A 232 -4.26 4.25 -7.43
C SER A 232 -4.10 3.37 -8.67
N ALA A 233 -3.68 3.95 -9.81
CA ALA A 233 -3.47 3.19 -11.03
C ALA A 233 -2.45 2.05 -10.85
N CYS A 234 -1.47 2.22 -9.95
CA CYS A 234 -0.45 1.22 -9.64
C CYS A 234 -0.52 0.69 -8.20
N HIS A 235 -1.01 1.49 -7.23
CA HIS A 235 -1.18 1.14 -5.81
C HIS A 235 -2.61 0.70 -5.45
N LYS A 236 -3.35 0.27 -6.46
CA LYS A 236 -4.49 -0.65 -6.40
C LYS A 236 -4.19 -1.75 -7.40
N ALA A 237 -4.45 -3.01 -7.08
CA ALA A 237 -4.29 -4.12 -8.02
C ALA A 237 -5.16 -5.32 -7.66
N ALA A 238 -5.54 -6.05 -8.69
CA ALA A 238 -6.22 -7.33 -8.56
C ALA A 238 -5.60 -8.37 -9.47
N LEU A 239 -5.72 -9.63 -9.08
CA LEU A 239 -5.31 -10.79 -9.86
C LEU A 239 -6.51 -11.21 -10.71
N PRO A 240 -6.50 -10.94 -12.03
CA PRO A 240 -7.63 -11.30 -12.86
C PRO A 240 -7.62 -12.81 -13.15
N ARG A 241 -8.76 -13.37 -13.55
CA ARG A 241 -8.89 -14.78 -13.95
C ARG A 241 -7.87 -15.18 -15.02
N GLN A 242 -7.56 -14.26 -15.93
CA GLN A 242 -6.57 -14.45 -17.00
C GLN A 242 -5.16 -14.70 -16.46
N LEU A 243 -4.84 -14.25 -15.24
CA LEU A 243 -3.54 -14.43 -14.61
C LEU A 243 -3.50 -15.69 -13.73
N ASN A 244 -4.54 -15.94 -12.92
CA ASN A 244 -4.55 -16.99 -11.90
C ASN A 244 -5.38 -18.25 -12.25
N ASP A 245 -6.02 -18.28 -13.42
CA ASP A 245 -6.93 -19.35 -13.88
C ASP A 245 -8.05 -19.69 -12.89
N TYR A 246 -8.44 -18.73 -12.05
CA TYR A 246 -9.40 -18.92 -10.98
C TYR A 246 -10.53 -17.90 -11.04
N LYS A 247 -10.29 -16.69 -10.54
CA LYS A 247 -11.29 -15.63 -10.41
C LYS A 247 -10.61 -14.29 -10.18
N TRP A 248 -11.35 -13.19 -10.25
CA TRP A 248 -10.83 -11.89 -9.82
C TRP A 248 -10.57 -11.92 -8.31
N GLN A 249 -9.33 -11.68 -7.90
CA GLN A 249 -8.95 -11.59 -6.49
C GLN A 249 -8.31 -10.23 -6.22
N ARG A 250 -8.81 -9.53 -5.21
CA ARG A 250 -8.16 -8.29 -4.74
C ARG A 250 -6.78 -8.62 -4.19
N ALA A 251 -5.74 -7.91 -4.63
CA ALA A 251 -4.36 -8.10 -4.17
C ALA A 251 -3.83 -6.89 -3.40
N ILE A 252 -4.05 -5.70 -3.96
CA ILE A 252 -3.53 -4.43 -3.47
C ILE A 252 -4.69 -3.42 -3.45
N PHE A 253 -4.88 -2.75 -2.32
CA PHE A 253 -6.05 -1.89 -2.09
C PHE A 253 -5.75 -0.72 -1.14
N LEU A 254 -4.52 -0.19 -1.16
CA LEU A 254 -4.16 0.92 -0.27
C LEU A 254 -4.94 2.21 -0.57
N TYR A 255 -5.32 2.45 -1.83
CA TYR A 255 -6.18 3.58 -2.17
C TYR A 255 -7.55 3.48 -1.47
N ASP A 256 -8.14 2.28 -1.43
CA ASP A 256 -9.40 2.03 -0.72
C ASP A 256 -9.22 2.27 0.79
N GLU A 257 -8.12 1.78 1.36
CA GLU A 257 -7.83 1.98 2.79
C GLU A 257 -7.57 3.45 3.13
N TRP A 258 -6.86 4.17 2.25
CA TRP A 258 -6.64 5.61 2.37
C TRP A 258 -7.95 6.38 2.37
N GLN A 259 -8.84 6.09 1.43
CA GLN A 259 -10.15 6.72 1.33
C GLN A 259 -11.00 6.50 2.58
N LEU A 260 -10.94 5.30 3.17
CA LEU A 260 -11.64 4.97 4.42
C LEU A 260 -10.98 5.58 5.67
N SER A 261 -9.75 6.07 5.56
CA SER A 261 -9.01 6.66 6.68
C SER A 261 -9.46 8.09 6.96
N SER A 262 -9.10 8.59 8.15
CA SER A 262 -9.33 9.98 8.50
C SER A 262 -8.45 10.97 7.77
N PHE A 263 -7.42 10.50 7.06
CA PHE A 263 -6.54 11.33 6.25
C PHE A 263 -7.22 11.79 4.96
N ALA A 264 -8.07 10.97 4.36
CA ALA A 264 -8.83 11.36 3.17
C ALA A 264 -10.01 12.26 3.50
N LYS A 265 -10.59 12.12 4.70
CA LYS A 265 -11.86 12.75 5.12
C LYS A 265 -13.03 12.45 4.17
N GLU A 266 -13.00 11.28 3.53
CA GLU A 266 -14.09 10.79 2.65
C GLU A 266 -15.03 9.81 3.36
N SER A 267 -14.69 9.36 4.58
CA SER A 267 -15.54 8.49 5.40
C SER A 267 -15.77 9.09 6.80
N PRO A 268 -16.99 8.99 7.35
CA PRO A 268 -17.27 9.39 8.74
C PRO A 268 -16.83 8.35 9.77
N LEU A 269 -16.41 7.15 9.35
CA LEU A 269 -16.21 5.99 10.22
C LEU A 269 -14.90 5.92 11.05
N PRO A 270 -13.81 6.64 10.74
CA PRO A 270 -12.59 6.60 11.55
C PRO A 270 -12.82 6.91 13.05
N PHE A 271 -12.07 6.24 13.93
CA PHE A 271 -12.10 6.51 15.38
C PHE A 271 -11.47 7.85 15.77
N TYR A 272 -10.54 8.32 14.95
CA TYR A 272 -9.82 9.57 15.16
C TYR A 272 -9.88 10.39 13.88
N VAL A 273 -10.31 11.64 13.96
CA VAL A 273 -10.47 12.52 12.80
C VAL A 273 -9.25 13.46 12.68
N LYS A 274 -8.74 13.63 11.46
CA LYS A 274 -7.68 14.61 11.15
C LYS A 274 -8.31 15.95 10.73
N ASP A 275 -7.63 17.04 11.06
CA ASP A 275 -8.12 18.38 10.76
C ASP A 275 -8.10 18.67 9.25
N SER A 276 -7.05 18.22 8.56
CA SER A 276 -6.81 18.46 7.13
C SER A 276 -6.79 17.17 6.32
N VAL A 277 -7.12 17.29 5.02
CA VAL A 277 -6.92 16.22 4.04
C VAL A 277 -5.44 16.02 3.78
N SER A 278 -5.03 14.76 3.70
CA SER A 278 -3.69 14.32 3.31
C SER A 278 -3.81 13.34 2.15
N THR A 279 -3.20 13.65 1.00
CA THR A 279 -3.12 12.75 -0.16
C THR A 279 -1.89 11.85 -0.06
N CYS A 280 -1.77 10.83 -0.91
CA CYS A 280 -0.56 9.99 -1.00
C CYS A 280 0.72 10.84 -1.11
N GLN A 281 0.67 11.90 -1.93
CA GLN A 281 1.78 12.82 -2.18
C GLN A 281 2.17 13.62 -0.92
N THR A 282 1.24 13.93 -0.02
CA THR A 282 1.57 14.68 1.21
C THR A 282 2.55 13.93 2.11
N CYS A 283 2.47 12.60 2.15
CA CYS A 283 3.37 11.75 2.94
C CYS A 283 4.57 11.24 2.13
N HIS A 284 4.36 10.86 0.87
CA HIS A 284 5.39 10.19 0.05
C HIS A 284 6.18 11.12 -0.87
N MET A 285 5.67 12.34 -1.14
CA MET A 285 6.35 13.37 -1.93
C MET A 285 6.37 14.71 -1.17
N PRO A 286 6.80 14.75 0.10
CA PRO A 286 6.80 15.98 0.87
C PRO A 286 7.69 17.02 0.18
N ARG A 287 7.35 18.31 0.36
CA ARG A 287 8.20 19.39 -0.14
C ARG A 287 9.42 19.55 0.77
N GLU A 288 10.59 19.21 0.26
CA GLU A 288 11.87 19.30 0.98
C GLU A 288 12.68 20.52 0.50
N PRO A 289 13.42 21.21 1.39
CA PRO A 289 14.35 22.25 0.99
C PRO A 289 15.43 21.70 0.07
N LEU A 290 15.76 22.44 -0.99
CA LEU A 290 16.95 22.16 -1.79
C LEU A 290 18.21 22.41 -0.96
N GLY A 291 19.23 21.57 -1.14
CA GLY A 291 20.55 21.86 -0.59
C GLY A 291 21.11 23.18 -1.14
N ALA A 292 21.95 23.87 -0.37
CA ALA A 292 22.45 25.21 -0.72
C ALA A 292 23.20 25.29 -2.07
N ALA A 293 23.67 24.16 -2.60
CA ALA A 293 24.35 24.04 -3.88
C ALA A 293 23.49 23.36 -4.99
N ALA A 294 22.26 22.94 -4.68
CA ALA A 294 21.37 22.27 -5.62
C ALA A 294 20.51 23.29 -6.39
N SER A 295 20.39 23.09 -7.70
CA SER A 295 19.46 23.84 -8.56
C SER A 295 18.51 22.87 -9.25
N ASP A 296 17.21 23.14 -9.15
CA ASP A 296 16.18 22.39 -9.87
C ASP A 296 15.09 23.37 -10.33
N TYR A 297 14.81 23.41 -11.64
CA TYR A 297 13.80 24.32 -12.20
C TYR A 297 12.37 23.98 -11.75
N GLY A 298 12.14 22.79 -11.19
CA GLY A 298 10.86 22.39 -10.59
C GLY A 298 10.65 22.89 -9.15
N ALA A 299 11.68 23.45 -8.52
CA ALA A 299 11.58 23.95 -7.15
C ALA A 299 10.74 25.23 -7.06
N LYS A 300 9.96 25.34 -5.98
CA LYS A 300 9.16 26.52 -5.64
C LYS A 300 9.54 26.96 -4.24
N ASP A 301 9.87 28.24 -4.07
CA ASP A 301 10.30 28.84 -2.79
C ASP A 301 11.47 28.07 -2.14
N GLY A 302 12.43 27.64 -2.96
CA GLY A 302 13.58 26.85 -2.51
C GLY A 302 13.26 25.41 -2.08
N LYS A 303 12.04 24.92 -2.35
CA LYS A 303 11.60 23.56 -2.01
C LYS A 303 11.17 22.76 -3.22
N LEU A 304 11.56 21.49 -3.25
CA LEU A 304 11.20 20.53 -4.29
C LEU A 304 10.22 19.50 -3.72
N ALA A 305 9.22 19.09 -4.50
CA ALA A 305 8.41 17.93 -4.13
C ALA A 305 9.29 16.68 -4.27
N SER A 306 9.51 15.95 -3.18
CA SER A 306 10.49 14.87 -3.18
C SER A 306 10.09 13.75 -4.15
N HIS A 307 11.05 13.30 -4.94
CA HIS A 307 10.94 12.13 -5.84
C HIS A 307 11.61 10.90 -5.21
N ARG A 308 11.65 10.82 -3.87
CA ARG A 308 12.17 9.64 -3.15
C ARG A 308 11.13 8.57 -2.91
N TRP A 309 9.85 8.95 -2.81
CA TRP A 309 8.74 8.09 -2.41
C TRP A 309 9.09 7.23 -1.20
N LEU A 310 9.42 7.89 -0.09
CA LEU A 310 9.82 7.22 1.14
C LEU A 310 8.74 6.21 1.55
N GLY A 311 9.17 4.97 1.75
CA GLY A 311 8.35 3.84 2.15
C GLY A 311 9.21 2.81 2.85
N ALA A 312 8.64 1.68 3.22
CA ALA A 312 9.34 0.68 4.03
C ALA A 312 10.28 -0.23 3.21
N ASN A 313 11.21 0.33 2.42
CA ASN A 313 12.11 -0.45 1.56
C ASN A 313 13.59 -0.19 1.89
N THR A 314 14.08 -0.87 2.93
CA THR A 314 15.48 -0.79 3.37
C THR A 314 16.41 -1.65 2.51
N ILE A 315 15.94 -2.81 2.03
CA ILE A 315 16.77 -3.75 1.27
C ILE A 315 17.30 -3.18 -0.04
N MET A 316 16.51 -2.37 -0.74
CA MET A 316 16.94 -1.70 -1.97
C MET A 316 18.07 -0.71 -1.72
N SER A 317 17.96 0.09 -0.65
CA SER A 317 19.03 1.01 -0.27
C SER A 317 20.29 0.28 0.16
N LYS A 318 20.18 -0.85 0.86
CA LYS A 318 21.33 -1.73 1.17
C LYS A 318 21.97 -2.29 -0.09
N PHE A 319 21.16 -2.84 -1.01
CA PHE A 319 21.67 -3.54 -2.19
C PHE A 319 22.43 -2.62 -3.16
N TYR A 320 21.93 -1.39 -3.37
CA TYR A 320 22.56 -0.43 -4.28
C TYR A 320 23.46 0.61 -3.59
N ASN A 321 23.67 0.50 -2.27
CA ASN A 321 24.43 1.47 -1.46
C ASN A 321 23.88 2.91 -1.55
N TYR A 322 22.57 3.07 -1.35
CA TYR A 322 21.90 4.38 -1.32
C TYR A 322 21.80 4.90 0.13
N ASP A 323 22.92 5.31 0.72
CA ASP A 323 23.02 5.67 2.14
C ASP A 323 22.04 6.79 2.53
N THR A 324 21.92 7.85 1.73
CA THR A 324 20.98 8.95 1.99
C THR A 324 19.52 8.47 1.97
N GLN A 325 19.17 7.56 1.05
CA GLN A 325 17.83 6.99 0.99
C GLN A 325 17.57 6.07 2.19
N MET A 326 18.57 5.29 2.62
CA MET A 326 18.48 4.45 3.81
C MET A 326 18.20 5.28 5.06
N GLU A 327 18.99 6.33 5.29
CA GLU A 327 18.83 7.23 6.45
C GLU A 327 17.43 7.83 6.52
N LYS A 328 16.96 8.40 5.40
CA LYS A 328 15.60 8.96 5.30
C LYS A 328 14.51 7.90 5.47
N THR A 329 14.72 6.68 4.97
CA THR A 329 13.79 5.56 5.11
C THR A 329 13.66 5.12 6.58
N ILE A 330 14.77 4.98 7.29
CA ILE A 330 14.75 4.64 8.73
C ILE A 330 14.08 5.75 9.53
N ALA A 331 14.38 7.02 9.23
CA ALA A 331 13.73 8.16 9.88
C ALA A 331 12.22 8.18 9.62
N PHE A 332 11.78 7.88 8.39
CA PHE A 332 10.37 7.76 8.02
C PHE A 332 9.65 6.67 8.83
N LEU A 333 10.25 5.48 8.96
CA LEU A 333 9.69 4.36 9.72
C LEU A 333 9.61 4.63 11.24
N ARG A 334 10.51 5.48 11.76
CA ARG A 334 10.56 5.88 13.18
C ARG A 334 9.84 7.19 13.48
N ASN A 335 9.11 7.75 12.51
CA ASN A 335 8.46 9.06 12.65
C ASN A 335 7.16 9.03 13.49
N GLY A 336 7.12 8.21 14.55
CA GLY A 336 5.99 8.12 15.46
C GLY A 336 4.69 7.64 14.81
N VAL A 337 4.78 6.84 13.74
CA VAL A 337 3.61 6.30 13.03
C VAL A 337 2.86 5.24 13.84
N PHE A 338 3.57 4.57 14.76
CA PHE A 338 3.03 3.66 15.75
C PHE A 338 3.06 4.24 17.17
N ASN A 339 2.17 3.73 18.01
CA ASN A 339 2.34 3.76 19.46
C ASN A 339 2.29 2.32 19.98
N VAL A 340 3.22 1.98 20.89
CA VAL A 340 3.23 0.73 21.64
C VAL A 340 2.94 1.07 23.09
N ASP A 341 1.85 0.55 23.63
CA ASP A 341 1.47 0.71 25.02
C ASP A 341 1.43 -0.65 25.72
N ILE A 342 2.22 -0.80 26.77
CA ILE A 342 2.05 -1.90 27.73
C ILE A 342 0.88 -1.49 28.63
N PHE A 343 -0.33 -1.81 28.16
CA PHE A 343 -1.57 -1.25 28.67
C PHE A 343 -1.94 -1.79 30.05
N GLY A 344 -1.83 -3.10 30.26
CA GLY A 344 -2.27 -3.71 31.51
C GLY A 344 -1.64 -5.07 31.78
N LEU A 345 -1.77 -5.51 33.03
CA LEU A 345 -1.34 -6.84 33.50
C LEU A 345 -2.54 -7.57 34.10
N GLU A 346 -2.72 -8.82 33.73
CA GLU A 346 -3.58 -9.75 34.47
C GLU A 346 -2.69 -10.67 35.28
N LYS A 347 -3.04 -10.84 36.56
CA LYS A 347 -2.39 -11.81 37.43
C LYS A 347 -3.35 -13.00 37.63
N SER A 348 -2.89 -14.19 37.27
CA SER A 348 -3.60 -15.45 37.55
C SER A 348 -2.83 -16.25 38.60
N ASP A 349 -3.57 -16.88 39.51
CA ASP A 349 -3.09 -17.88 40.47
C ASP A 349 -3.20 -19.32 39.92
N GLY A 350 -3.43 -19.48 38.60
CA GLY A 350 -3.75 -20.75 37.95
C GLY A 350 -5.25 -20.95 37.69
N LYS A 351 -6.11 -19.96 37.97
CA LYS A 351 -7.52 -19.91 37.56
C LYS A 351 -7.77 -18.80 36.54
N ALA A 352 -8.79 -18.96 35.70
CA ALA A 352 -9.04 -18.12 34.52
C ALA A 352 -9.55 -16.68 34.80
N ASP A 353 -9.65 -16.24 36.06
CA ASP A 353 -10.35 -15.00 36.44
C ASP A 353 -9.43 -13.95 37.10
N GLY A 354 -8.27 -13.69 36.51
CA GLY A 354 -7.38 -12.63 36.98
C GLY A 354 -7.95 -11.23 36.72
N LYS A 355 -8.12 -10.39 37.76
CA LYS A 355 -8.55 -9.00 37.58
C LYS A 355 -7.46 -8.20 36.85
N MET A 356 -7.82 -7.52 35.76
CA MET A 356 -6.91 -6.66 35.00
C MET A 356 -6.46 -5.44 35.84
N ILE A 357 -5.15 -5.19 35.83
CA ILE A 357 -4.47 -4.01 36.38
C ILE A 357 -4.22 -3.06 35.21
N ALA A 358 -5.06 -2.03 35.06
CA ALA A 358 -5.00 -1.14 33.91
C ALA A 358 -5.58 0.28 34.18
N PRO A 359 -5.08 1.32 33.49
CA PRO A 359 -3.87 1.28 32.69
C PRO A 359 -2.65 1.12 33.61
N LEU A 360 -1.62 0.40 33.17
CA LEU A 360 -0.45 0.13 33.99
C LEU A 360 0.19 1.45 34.43
N GLY A 361 0.45 1.56 35.73
CA GLY A 361 0.95 2.77 36.40
C GLY A 361 -0.10 3.63 37.12
N THR A 362 -1.40 3.44 36.89
CA THR A 362 -2.45 4.29 37.50
C THR A 362 -3.02 3.76 38.83
N GLN A 363 -2.71 2.52 39.19
CA GLN A 363 -3.21 1.86 40.39
C GLN A 363 -2.11 1.07 41.08
N ASN A 364 -2.25 0.88 42.39
CA ASN A 364 -1.34 0.04 43.16
C ASN A 364 -1.58 -1.44 42.82
N PHE A 365 -0.50 -2.20 42.71
CA PHE A 365 -0.54 -3.66 42.57
C PHE A 365 0.72 -4.29 43.16
N ALA A 366 0.72 -5.61 43.34
CA ALA A 366 1.89 -6.34 43.81
C ALA A 366 2.13 -7.61 42.99
N ILE A 367 3.41 -7.87 42.69
CA ILE A 367 3.89 -9.05 41.98
C ILE A 367 4.74 -9.89 42.93
N ALA A 368 4.43 -11.17 43.06
CA ALA A 368 5.21 -12.11 43.82
C ALA A 368 5.96 -13.09 42.91
N PRO A 369 7.11 -13.62 43.34
CA PRO A 369 7.68 -14.81 42.72
C PRO A 369 6.66 -15.95 42.66
N GLY A 370 6.56 -16.61 41.51
CA GLY A 370 5.58 -17.67 41.25
C GLY A 370 4.31 -17.19 40.51
N ASP A 371 4.02 -15.89 40.50
CA ASP A 371 2.86 -15.33 39.79
C ASP A 371 2.92 -15.65 38.29
N ILE A 372 1.76 -15.92 37.69
CA ILE A 372 1.60 -15.97 36.23
C ILE A 372 1.01 -14.63 35.80
N LEU A 373 1.75 -13.92 34.97
CA LEU A 373 1.40 -12.59 34.47
C LEU A 373 1.04 -12.70 32.99
N THR A 374 -0.07 -12.08 32.58
CA THR A 374 -0.41 -11.86 31.18
C THR A 374 -0.35 -10.37 30.89
N ALA A 375 0.60 -9.95 30.05
CA ALA A 375 0.78 -8.57 29.62
C ALA A 375 -0.06 -8.28 28.38
N SER A 376 -0.89 -7.24 28.46
CA SER A 376 -1.70 -6.72 27.35
C SER A 376 -0.96 -5.59 26.66
N ILE A 377 -0.49 -5.84 25.43
CA ILE A 377 0.24 -4.89 24.60
C ILE A 377 -0.72 -4.32 23.56
N VAL A 378 -0.98 -3.02 23.61
CA VAL A 378 -1.82 -2.31 22.64
C VAL A 378 -0.94 -1.60 21.64
N ILE A 379 -1.09 -1.94 20.37
CA ILE A 379 -0.32 -1.37 19.26
C ILE A 379 -1.28 -0.55 18.43
N GLN A 380 -0.98 0.73 18.22
CA GLN A 380 -1.84 1.66 17.49
C GLN A 380 -1.17 2.12 16.20
N ASN A 381 -1.88 2.00 15.09
CA ASN A 381 -1.54 2.66 13.83
C ASN A 381 -2.17 4.06 13.82
N LYS A 382 -1.38 5.10 14.10
CA LYS A 382 -1.88 6.49 14.21
C LYS A 382 -1.39 7.43 13.11
N GLY A 383 -0.33 7.04 12.41
CA GLY A 383 0.36 7.86 11.42
C GLY A 383 0.33 7.33 9.99
N ILE A 384 -0.25 6.14 9.75
CA ILE A 384 -0.32 5.54 8.41
C ILE A 384 -1.77 5.63 7.94
N ALA A 385 -1.99 6.16 6.74
CA ALA A 385 -3.33 6.33 6.16
C ALA A 385 -3.92 5.04 5.58
N HIS A 386 -3.18 3.94 5.60
CA HIS A 386 -3.60 2.61 5.14
C HIS A 386 -3.16 1.55 6.17
N SER A 387 -3.43 0.28 5.91
CA SER A 387 -3.06 -0.80 6.83
C SER A 387 -1.56 -1.01 6.93
N HIS A 388 -1.12 -1.56 8.06
CA HIS A 388 0.23 -2.07 8.27
C HIS A 388 0.20 -3.59 8.56
N VAL A 389 1.06 -4.39 7.92
CA VAL A 389 1.97 -4.01 6.83
C VAL A 389 1.20 -3.62 5.55
N PRO A 390 1.79 -2.76 4.68
CA PRO A 390 1.14 -2.32 3.42
C PRO A 390 1.08 -3.46 2.38
N GLU A 391 1.00 -3.16 1.08
CA GLU A 391 0.89 -4.14 -0.04
C GLU A 391 1.87 -5.32 0.04
N GLN A 392 1.59 -6.45 -0.63
CA GLN A 392 2.44 -7.67 -0.64
C GLN A 392 2.72 -8.23 0.77
N ARG A 393 1.65 -8.24 1.57
CA ARG A 393 1.60 -8.68 2.98
C ARG A 393 2.03 -10.14 3.20
N ASP A 394 2.11 -10.92 2.13
CA ASP A 394 2.50 -12.32 2.12
C ASP A 394 4.01 -12.51 2.23
N MET A 395 4.79 -11.51 1.84
CA MET A 395 6.26 -11.52 1.93
C MET A 395 6.82 -10.45 2.86
N TYR A 396 6.08 -9.38 3.20
CA TYR A 396 6.62 -8.37 4.13
C TYR A 396 6.57 -8.87 5.56
N GLU A 397 7.65 -8.63 6.32
CA GLU A 397 7.76 -9.13 7.67
C GLU A 397 7.82 -8.00 8.70
N SER A 398 6.76 -7.91 9.51
CA SER A 398 6.70 -7.05 10.68
C SER A 398 6.10 -7.81 11.83
N TRP A 399 6.68 -7.66 13.01
CA TRP A 399 6.28 -8.45 14.18
C TRP A 399 6.45 -7.67 15.46
N VAL A 400 5.86 -8.23 16.52
CA VAL A 400 6.05 -7.78 17.88
C VAL A 400 7.12 -8.64 18.54
N GLU A 401 8.24 -8.02 18.90
CA GLU A 401 9.22 -8.64 19.79
C GLU A 401 8.85 -8.30 21.24
N PHE A 402 8.67 -9.32 22.08
CA PHE A 402 8.37 -9.15 23.50
C PHE A 402 9.43 -9.85 24.34
N GLU A 403 9.98 -9.15 25.33
CA GLU A 403 10.98 -9.68 26.22
C GLU A 403 10.71 -9.27 27.68
N ALA A 404 10.81 -10.24 28.60
CA ALA A 404 10.82 -9.98 30.03
C ALA A 404 12.16 -10.42 30.63
N LYS A 405 12.82 -9.54 31.38
CA LYS A 405 14.12 -9.78 32.04
C LYS A 405 14.08 -9.40 33.51
N ASP A 406 14.75 -10.17 34.35
CA ASP A 406 14.98 -9.78 35.75
C ASP A 406 16.18 -8.82 35.89
N ALA A 407 16.44 -8.32 37.10
CA ALA A 407 17.51 -7.36 37.38
C ALA A 407 18.93 -7.90 37.18
N SER A 408 19.11 -9.22 37.07
CA SER A 408 20.39 -9.84 36.71
C SER A 408 20.60 -9.94 35.20
N GLY A 409 19.59 -9.60 34.40
CA GLY A 409 19.58 -9.79 32.95
C GLY A 409 19.08 -11.18 32.52
N LYS A 410 18.61 -12.02 33.46
CA LYS A 410 18.04 -13.34 33.15
C LYS A 410 16.72 -13.16 32.40
N THR A 411 16.64 -13.69 31.18
CA THR A 411 15.41 -13.71 30.38
C THR A 411 14.39 -14.66 31.00
N LEU A 412 13.21 -14.13 31.31
CA LEU A 412 12.06 -14.87 31.83
C LEU A 412 11.17 -15.38 30.70
N THR A 413 11.03 -14.57 29.64
CA THR A 413 10.37 -14.94 28.38
C THR A 413 10.88 -14.05 27.25
N HIS A 414 10.88 -14.57 26.03
CA HIS A 414 11.25 -13.84 24.81
C HIS A 414 10.51 -14.43 23.61
N SER A 415 9.84 -13.58 22.85
CA SER A 415 9.13 -13.88 21.61
C SER A 415 9.60 -12.95 20.50
N GLY A 416 9.60 -13.42 19.25
CA GLY A 416 9.96 -12.61 18.09
C GLY A 416 11.47 -12.48 17.88
N ILE A 417 12.22 -13.53 18.24
CA ILE A 417 13.65 -13.64 17.98
C ILE A 417 13.87 -13.99 16.50
N ILE A 418 14.89 -13.40 15.89
CA ILE A 418 15.41 -13.88 14.61
C ILE A 418 16.40 -15.03 14.88
N GLU A 419 16.07 -16.21 14.36
CA GLU A 419 16.89 -17.41 14.48
C GLU A 419 18.22 -17.27 13.72
N PRO A 420 19.25 -18.10 14.01
CA PRO A 420 20.55 -18.01 13.35
C PRO A 420 20.53 -18.16 11.83
N ASN A 421 19.49 -18.78 11.27
CA ASN A 421 19.27 -18.90 9.83
C ASN A 421 18.57 -17.66 9.22
N GLY A 422 18.20 -16.67 10.04
CA GLY A 422 17.50 -15.45 9.66
C GLY A 422 15.98 -15.55 9.68
N ASP A 423 15.40 -16.71 9.96
CA ASP A 423 13.94 -16.87 10.07
C ASP A 423 13.43 -16.22 11.36
N LEU A 424 12.22 -15.68 11.31
CA LEU A 424 11.52 -15.18 12.49
C LEU A 424 10.95 -16.36 13.29
N ASP A 425 11.03 -16.31 14.62
CA ASP A 425 10.31 -17.21 15.54
C ASP A 425 8.87 -17.41 15.02
N PRO A 426 8.49 -18.62 14.60
CA PRO A 426 7.22 -18.84 13.92
C PRO A 426 6.01 -18.52 14.79
N ARG A 427 6.20 -18.44 16.12
CA ARG A 427 5.15 -18.13 17.09
C ARG A 427 5.01 -16.64 17.38
N ALA A 428 5.85 -15.80 16.77
CA ALA A 428 5.82 -14.36 16.96
C ALA A 428 4.55 -13.75 16.34
N HIS A 429 3.90 -12.85 17.10
CA HIS A 429 2.79 -12.06 16.56
C HIS A 429 3.26 -11.23 15.37
N SER A 430 2.75 -11.57 14.19
CA SER A 430 3.18 -10.98 12.92
C SER A 430 2.05 -10.19 12.28
N PHE A 431 2.33 -8.96 11.84
CA PHE A 431 1.41 -8.18 11.02
C PHE A 431 1.53 -8.65 9.57
N THR A 432 0.67 -9.57 9.15
CA THR A 432 0.75 -10.23 7.84
C THR A 432 -0.62 -10.68 7.34
N ASN A 433 -0.69 -11.14 6.10
CA ASN A 433 -1.71 -12.08 5.66
C ASN A 433 -1.05 -13.41 5.26
N ARG A 434 -1.60 -14.54 5.69
CA ARG A 434 -1.07 -15.84 5.29
C ARG A 434 -1.78 -16.35 4.06
N LEU A 435 -1.18 -16.14 2.89
CA LEU A 435 -1.72 -16.64 1.63
C LEU A 435 -1.42 -18.12 1.46
N VAL A 436 -2.47 -18.89 1.16
CA VAL A 436 -2.42 -20.32 0.86
C VAL A 436 -2.65 -20.52 -0.64
N ASN A 437 -1.81 -21.36 -1.23
CA ASN A 437 -1.77 -21.63 -2.67
C ASN A 437 -2.73 -22.76 -3.08
N VAL A 438 -2.77 -23.09 -4.37
CA VAL A 438 -3.62 -24.15 -4.95
C VAL A 438 -3.33 -25.57 -4.43
N LYS A 439 -2.21 -25.79 -3.73
CA LYS A 439 -1.82 -27.06 -3.11
C LYS A 439 -2.16 -27.14 -1.61
N GLY A 440 -2.68 -26.07 -1.03
CA GLY A 440 -2.92 -26.00 0.42
C GLY A 440 -1.64 -25.75 1.24
N GLU A 441 -0.62 -25.20 0.59
CA GLU A 441 0.67 -24.80 1.20
C GLU A 441 0.75 -23.27 1.26
N ILE A 442 1.64 -22.73 2.11
CA ILE A 442 1.92 -21.29 2.11
C ILE A 442 2.45 -20.84 0.74
N ASN A 443 2.09 -19.62 0.32
CA ASN A 443 2.70 -18.99 -0.85
C ASN A 443 3.87 -18.10 -0.41
N ASP A 444 5.02 -18.71 -0.22
CA ASP A 444 6.25 -18.11 0.31
C ASP A 444 7.18 -17.54 -0.79
N LEU A 445 6.92 -17.85 -2.06
CA LEU A 445 7.68 -17.32 -3.21
C LEU A 445 6.96 -16.17 -3.93
N HIS A 446 5.82 -15.72 -3.41
CA HIS A 446 4.95 -14.74 -4.03
C HIS A 446 4.50 -15.12 -5.46
N GLN A 447 4.13 -16.38 -5.65
CA GLN A 447 3.55 -16.84 -6.91
C GLN A 447 2.09 -16.38 -6.97
N VAL A 448 1.85 -15.09 -7.24
CA VAL A 448 0.49 -14.51 -7.13
C VAL A 448 -0.54 -15.22 -8.01
N TRP A 449 -0.11 -15.83 -9.11
CA TRP A 449 -0.97 -16.64 -9.99
C TRP A 449 -1.41 -17.98 -9.39
N ASN A 450 -0.83 -18.40 -8.27
CA ASN A 450 -1.19 -19.61 -7.53
C ASN A 450 -2.02 -19.33 -6.26
N ASN A 451 -2.34 -18.06 -5.98
CA ASN A 451 -3.10 -17.67 -4.80
C ASN A 451 -4.50 -18.31 -4.77
N ARG A 452 -4.88 -18.88 -3.63
CA ARG A 452 -6.22 -19.47 -3.45
C ARG A 452 -7.04 -18.76 -2.39
N VAL A 453 -6.50 -18.64 -1.18
CA VAL A 453 -7.23 -18.11 -0.02
C VAL A 453 -6.27 -17.47 0.99
N VAL A 454 -6.78 -16.53 1.79
CA VAL A 454 -6.08 -16.01 2.97
C VAL A 454 -6.46 -16.89 4.17
N ALA A 455 -5.48 -17.48 4.87
CA ALA A 455 -5.73 -18.26 6.08
C ALA A 455 -6.06 -17.39 7.29
N TYR A 456 -5.31 -16.29 7.47
CA TYR A 456 -5.64 -15.22 8.42
C TYR A 456 -4.99 -13.90 7.99
N ASN A 457 -5.45 -12.79 8.57
CA ASN A 457 -4.94 -11.44 8.33
C ASN A 457 -4.89 -10.66 9.64
N ASN A 458 -3.68 -10.35 10.10
CA ASN A 458 -3.41 -9.65 11.36
C ASN A 458 -2.89 -8.22 11.13
N THR A 459 -3.17 -7.63 9.97
CA THR A 459 -2.83 -6.23 9.70
C THR A 459 -3.63 -5.24 10.53
N ILE A 460 -3.04 -4.08 10.82
CA ILE A 460 -3.64 -3.00 11.58
C ILE A 460 -4.03 -1.84 10.67
N ALA A 461 -5.34 -1.62 10.51
CA ALA A 461 -5.87 -0.55 9.68
C ALA A 461 -5.59 0.86 10.26
N SER A 462 -5.69 1.87 9.40
CA SER A 462 -5.45 3.27 9.78
C SER A 462 -6.35 3.71 10.95
N GLY A 463 -5.75 4.33 11.96
CA GLY A 463 -6.46 4.85 13.13
C GLY A 463 -6.98 3.77 14.09
N ARG A 464 -6.66 2.49 13.87
CA ARG A 464 -7.06 1.37 14.73
C ARG A 464 -5.96 0.94 15.68
N SER A 465 -6.30 0.00 16.56
CA SER A 465 -5.41 -0.62 17.53
C SER A 465 -5.58 -2.13 17.52
N GLN A 466 -4.50 -2.86 17.73
CA GLN A 466 -4.51 -4.32 17.94
C GLN A 466 -3.99 -4.63 19.35
N ILE A 467 -4.53 -5.69 19.95
CA ILE A 467 -4.05 -6.24 21.22
C ILE A 467 -3.17 -7.47 20.94
N VAL A 468 -2.04 -7.56 21.62
CA VAL A 468 -1.21 -8.77 21.68
C VAL A 468 -0.99 -9.12 23.14
N ARG A 469 -1.17 -10.40 23.51
CA ARG A 469 -1.08 -10.86 24.89
C ARG A 469 0.06 -11.83 25.09
N TYR A 470 0.94 -11.54 26.04
CA TYR A 470 2.07 -12.41 26.40
C TYR A 470 1.94 -12.89 27.83
N GLN A 471 1.86 -14.20 28.03
CA GLN A 471 1.81 -14.83 29.34
C GLN A 471 3.18 -15.40 29.73
N PHE A 472 3.63 -15.10 30.95
CA PHE A 472 4.86 -15.65 31.49
C PHE A 472 4.78 -15.84 33.01
N LYS A 473 5.54 -16.80 33.52
CA LYS A 473 5.65 -17.06 34.95
C LYS A 473 6.83 -16.29 35.52
N VAL A 474 6.65 -15.63 36.67
CA VAL A 474 7.74 -15.08 37.45
C VAL A 474 8.45 -16.21 38.19
N PRO A 475 9.73 -16.53 37.90
CA PRO A 475 10.45 -17.59 38.60
C PRO A 475 10.61 -17.31 40.09
N ALA A 476 10.64 -18.37 40.91
CA ALA A 476 10.83 -18.26 42.36
C ALA A 476 12.18 -17.62 42.73
N ASP A 477 13.19 -17.77 41.86
CA ASP A 477 14.54 -17.25 42.02
C ASP A 477 14.77 -15.87 41.36
N ALA A 478 13.74 -15.28 40.75
CA ALA A 478 13.83 -14.03 40.01
C ALA A 478 14.35 -12.88 40.88
N LYS A 479 15.21 -12.02 40.30
CA LYS A 479 15.74 -10.82 40.97
C LYS A 479 14.98 -9.58 40.51
N GLY A 480 14.33 -8.90 41.45
CA GLY A 480 13.58 -7.66 41.15
C GLY A 480 14.51 -6.45 40.95
N PRO A 481 14.07 -5.43 40.18
CA PRO A 481 12.81 -5.40 39.42
C PRO A 481 12.88 -6.21 38.11
N ILE A 482 11.71 -6.57 37.57
CA ILE A 482 11.52 -7.17 36.24
C ILE A 482 11.28 -6.05 35.23
N THR A 483 11.95 -6.11 34.09
CA THR A 483 11.68 -5.24 32.93
C THR A 483 10.88 -6.03 31.91
N ILE A 484 9.83 -5.43 31.35
CA ILE A 484 9.11 -5.95 30.18
C ILE A 484 9.22 -4.95 29.05
N THR A 485 9.58 -5.43 27.86
CA THR A 485 9.78 -4.60 26.66
C THR A 485 8.98 -5.18 25.51
N ALA A 486 8.26 -4.32 24.78
CA ALA A 486 7.59 -4.66 23.53
C ALA A 486 8.09 -3.74 22.41
N LYS A 487 8.43 -4.30 21.25
CA LYS A 487 8.90 -3.57 20.07
C LYS A 487 8.12 -3.99 18.84
N VAL A 488 7.84 -3.04 17.95
CA VAL A 488 7.39 -3.33 16.59
C VAL A 488 8.60 -3.25 15.67
N ASN A 489 8.99 -4.38 15.12
CA ASN A 489 10.10 -4.53 14.19
C ASN A 489 9.59 -4.69 12.75
N TYR A 490 10.42 -4.32 11.78
CA TYR A 490 10.12 -4.45 10.36
C TYR A 490 11.38 -4.79 9.56
N ARG A 491 11.27 -5.73 8.61
CA ARG A 491 12.15 -5.85 7.45
C ARG A 491 11.32 -5.97 6.17
N ARG A 492 11.94 -5.70 5.02
CA ARG A 492 11.19 -5.58 3.77
C ARG A 492 10.57 -6.91 3.37
N PHE A 493 11.31 -8.00 3.43
CA PHE A 493 10.84 -9.31 3.05
C PHE A 493 11.06 -10.32 4.19
N ASP A 494 10.41 -11.48 4.14
CA ASP A 494 10.77 -12.62 4.96
C ASP A 494 12.07 -13.25 4.43
N GLN A 495 12.79 -13.95 5.31
CA GLN A 495 14.10 -14.51 4.96
C GLN A 495 14.01 -15.57 3.85
N HIS A 496 12.93 -16.37 3.83
CA HIS A 496 12.78 -17.44 2.85
C HIS A 496 12.64 -16.87 1.43
N PHE A 497 11.77 -15.88 1.24
CA PHE A 497 11.63 -15.18 -0.03
C PHE A 497 12.95 -14.54 -0.47
N MET A 498 13.70 -13.93 0.45
CA MET A 498 14.98 -13.30 0.11
C MET A 498 16.05 -14.28 -0.32
N ASP A 499 16.14 -15.42 0.35
CA ASP A 499 17.11 -16.44 0.01
C ASP A 499 16.80 -17.05 -1.37
N PHE A 500 15.51 -17.23 -1.69
CA PHE A 500 15.05 -17.58 -3.03
C PHE A 500 15.40 -16.51 -4.08
N ALA A 501 15.09 -15.26 -3.78
CA ALA A 501 15.30 -14.12 -4.67
C ALA A 501 16.79 -13.94 -5.03
N MET A 502 17.66 -14.11 -4.03
CA MET A 502 19.11 -13.91 -4.15
C MET A 502 19.86 -15.18 -4.54
N GLY A 503 19.22 -16.35 -4.45
CA GLY A 503 19.84 -17.66 -4.68
C GLY A 503 20.88 -18.06 -3.63
N LYS A 504 20.90 -17.37 -2.49
CA LYS A 504 21.79 -17.58 -1.34
C LYS A 504 21.23 -16.84 -0.14
N HIS A 505 21.70 -17.20 1.06
CA HIS A 505 21.38 -16.45 2.26
C HIS A 505 21.75 -14.97 2.12
N TYR A 506 20.77 -14.08 2.30
CA TYR A 506 20.97 -12.64 2.22
C TYR A 506 20.26 -11.92 3.37
N GLU A 507 21.07 -11.46 4.34
CA GLU A 507 20.56 -10.75 5.52
C GLU A 507 19.94 -9.39 5.15
N GLU A 508 18.81 -9.06 5.77
CA GLU A 508 18.12 -7.78 5.60
C GLU A 508 18.27 -6.85 6.81
N PRO A 509 18.27 -5.52 6.62
CA PRO A 509 18.18 -4.58 7.74
C PRO A 509 16.83 -4.69 8.45
N VAL A 510 16.87 -4.96 9.76
CA VAL A 510 15.71 -4.86 10.65
C VAL A 510 15.64 -3.46 11.25
N VAL A 511 14.46 -2.84 11.17
CA VAL A 511 14.17 -1.52 11.75
C VAL A 511 13.21 -1.68 12.92
N GLU A 512 13.68 -1.32 14.12
CA GLU A 512 12.79 -1.06 15.25
C GLU A 512 12.01 0.24 14.96
N MET A 513 10.70 0.11 14.73
CA MET A 513 9.81 1.22 14.38
C MET A 513 9.32 1.97 15.63
N ALA A 514 8.98 1.22 16.69
CA ALA A 514 8.53 1.74 17.96
C ALA A 514 8.79 0.71 19.08
N ALA A 515 9.05 1.20 20.29
CA ALA A 515 9.30 0.36 21.46
C ALA A 515 8.72 0.96 22.73
N ARG A 516 8.41 0.11 23.71
CA ARG A 516 8.00 0.51 25.06
C ARG A 516 8.55 -0.46 26.08
N THR A 517 9.10 0.08 27.17
CA THR A 517 9.59 -0.70 28.33
C THR A 517 8.89 -0.25 29.60
N ARG A 518 8.57 -1.21 30.48
CA ARG A 518 8.08 -0.96 31.84
C ARG A 518 8.91 -1.75 32.84
N THR A 519 9.15 -1.14 34.00
CA THR A 519 9.82 -1.77 35.14
C THR A 519 8.78 -2.12 36.20
N LEU A 520 8.78 -3.37 36.64
CA LEU A 520 7.85 -3.97 37.57
C LEU A 520 8.62 -4.46 38.80
N ASN A 521 8.34 -3.91 39.97
CA ASN A 521 8.96 -4.36 41.21
C ASN A 521 8.44 -5.75 41.59
N LEU A 522 9.31 -6.60 42.11
CA LEU A 522 8.88 -7.74 42.94
C LEU A 522 8.46 -7.19 44.30
N GLY A 523 7.22 -7.46 44.70
CA GLY A 523 6.54 -6.77 45.79
C GLY A 523 5.65 -5.64 45.27
N ASP A 524 5.63 -4.53 46.00
CA ASP A 524 4.70 -3.42 45.76
C ASP A 524 5.10 -2.55 44.56
N ASN A 525 4.10 -2.24 43.75
CA ASN A 525 4.14 -1.31 42.64
C ASN A 525 3.11 -0.21 42.90
N PRO A 526 3.51 0.95 43.45
CA PRO A 526 2.58 2.05 43.69
C PRO A 526 2.15 2.70 42.38
N ALA A 527 0.97 3.31 42.40
CA ALA A 527 0.53 4.22 41.35
C ALA A 527 1.51 5.39 41.22
N ASN A 528 1.83 5.78 39.99
CA ASN A 528 2.76 6.84 39.68
C ASN A 528 2.07 7.92 38.84
N ALA A 529 2.71 9.09 38.73
CA ALA A 529 2.27 10.09 37.77
C ALA A 529 2.30 9.51 36.34
N PRO A 530 1.37 9.94 35.46
CA PRO A 530 1.37 9.50 34.06
C PRO A 530 2.72 9.74 33.39
N ASP A 531 3.23 8.73 32.70
CA ASP A 531 4.47 8.88 31.92
C ASP A 531 4.20 9.78 30.71
N PRO A 532 5.00 10.84 30.46
CA PRO A 532 4.83 11.73 29.32
C PRO A 532 4.89 11.04 27.95
N GLN A 533 5.49 9.86 27.85
CA GLN A 533 5.53 9.05 26.63
C GLN A 533 4.25 8.23 26.41
N ASP A 534 3.41 8.09 27.43
CA ASP A 534 2.11 7.47 27.28
C ASP A 534 1.14 8.41 26.58
N ASN A 535 0.22 7.81 25.83
CA ASN A 535 -1.00 8.52 25.47
C ASN A 535 -1.74 8.94 26.75
N LYS A 536 -2.50 10.05 26.68
CA LYS A 536 -3.41 10.46 27.77
C LYS A 536 -4.28 9.27 28.19
N GLU A 537 -4.60 9.16 29.48
CA GLU A 537 -5.28 7.99 30.04
C GLU A 537 -6.56 7.60 29.27
N TRP A 538 -7.39 8.59 28.91
CA TRP A 538 -8.60 8.34 28.13
C TRP A 538 -8.30 7.76 26.73
N MET A 539 -7.18 8.15 26.09
CA MET A 539 -6.76 7.58 24.82
C MET A 539 -6.21 6.17 24.98
N ARG A 540 -5.54 5.85 26.09
CA ARG A 540 -5.12 4.47 26.40
C ARG A 540 -6.33 3.54 26.48
N TRP A 541 -7.36 3.95 27.25
CA TRP A 541 -8.64 3.23 27.32
C TRP A 541 -9.34 3.16 25.95
N ASN A 542 -9.34 4.24 25.17
CA ASN A 542 -9.97 4.25 23.85
C ASN A 542 -9.25 3.29 22.88
N ASN A 543 -7.92 3.30 22.83
CA ASN A 543 -7.12 2.38 22.02
C ASN A 543 -7.33 0.92 22.46
N PHE A 544 -7.36 0.66 23.76
CA PHE A 544 -7.69 -0.66 24.28
C PHE A 544 -9.10 -1.09 23.87
N GLY A 545 -10.10 -0.21 23.96
CA GLY A 545 -11.47 -0.48 23.51
C GLY A 545 -11.58 -0.79 22.02
N ILE A 546 -10.83 -0.07 21.17
CA ILE A 546 -10.73 -0.35 19.73
C ILE A 546 -10.09 -1.72 19.50
N ALA A 547 -9.00 -2.02 20.21
CA ALA A 547 -8.34 -3.32 20.10
C ALA A 547 -9.22 -4.48 20.56
N MET A 548 -9.99 -4.32 21.64
CA MET A 548 -10.97 -5.31 22.08
C MET A 548 -12.11 -5.50 21.05
N LEU A 549 -12.56 -4.41 20.42
CA LEU A 549 -13.58 -4.48 19.36
C LEU A 549 -13.08 -5.34 18.18
N ASP A 550 -11.84 -5.11 17.73
CA ASP A 550 -11.23 -5.85 16.62
C ASP A 550 -10.91 -7.31 17.01
N ALA A 551 -10.61 -7.55 18.28
CA ALA A 551 -10.48 -8.88 18.86
C ALA A 551 -11.84 -9.58 19.11
N GLN A 552 -12.97 -8.95 18.75
CA GLN A 552 -14.34 -9.46 18.97
C GLN A 552 -14.71 -9.67 20.45
N GLN A 553 -14.00 -9.00 21.37
CA GLN A 553 -14.24 -9.00 22.80
C GLN A 553 -15.14 -7.81 23.17
N TYR A 554 -16.41 -7.91 22.79
CA TYR A 554 -17.33 -6.76 22.81
C TYR A 554 -17.65 -6.23 24.21
N ALA A 555 -17.72 -7.10 25.23
CA ALA A 555 -17.99 -6.69 26.60
C ALA A 555 -16.86 -5.83 27.17
N GLU A 556 -15.62 -6.26 26.95
CA GLU A 556 -14.39 -5.57 27.33
C GLU A 556 -14.23 -4.27 26.55
N SER A 557 -14.62 -4.26 25.27
CA SER A 557 -14.66 -3.05 24.44
C SER A 557 -15.63 -2.00 24.99
N VAL A 558 -16.88 -2.40 25.32
CA VAL A 558 -17.86 -1.50 25.96
C VAL A 558 -17.31 -0.96 27.27
N HIS A 559 -16.78 -1.82 28.14
CA HIS A 559 -16.20 -1.41 29.41
C HIS A 559 -15.09 -0.37 29.24
N ALA A 560 -14.19 -0.60 28.28
CA ALA A 560 -13.11 0.33 27.97
C ALA A 560 -13.63 1.70 27.53
N PHE A 561 -14.64 1.76 26.67
CA PHE A 561 -15.24 3.03 26.24
C PHE A 561 -16.06 3.71 27.34
N GLU A 562 -16.67 2.97 28.26
CA GLU A 562 -17.27 3.55 29.48
C GLU A 562 -16.22 4.24 30.36
N ARG A 563 -15.00 3.69 30.45
CA ARG A 563 -13.87 4.39 31.11
C ARG A 563 -13.53 5.70 30.40
N VAL A 564 -13.61 5.75 29.07
CA VAL A 564 -13.43 7.00 28.30
C VAL A 564 -14.52 8.01 28.66
N VAL A 565 -15.78 7.61 28.72
CA VAL A 565 -16.91 8.49 29.11
C VAL A 565 -16.72 9.04 30.53
N LEU A 566 -16.25 8.23 31.47
CA LEU A 566 -15.96 8.70 32.85
C LEU A 566 -14.85 9.77 32.88
N LEU A 567 -13.84 9.64 32.02
CA LEU A 567 -12.72 10.58 31.92
C LEU A 567 -13.06 11.81 31.07
N ARG A 568 -13.99 11.67 30.11
CA ARG A 568 -14.38 12.67 29.11
C ARG A 568 -15.89 12.60 28.84
N PRO A 569 -16.73 13.08 29.77
CA PRO A 569 -18.19 13.04 29.59
C PRO A 569 -18.69 13.98 28.48
N ASP A 570 -17.85 14.92 28.03
CA ASP A 570 -18.09 15.85 26.92
C ASP A 570 -17.76 15.26 25.54
N TYR A 571 -17.12 14.09 25.48
CA TYR A 571 -16.64 13.52 24.23
C TYR A 571 -17.70 12.62 23.58
N ALA A 572 -18.50 13.20 22.69
CA ALA A 572 -19.60 12.52 21.99
C ALA A 572 -19.17 11.17 21.35
N ASP A 573 -17.98 11.12 20.75
CA ASP A 573 -17.46 9.92 20.11
C ASP A 573 -17.21 8.76 21.06
N ALA A 574 -17.01 8.99 22.36
CA ALA A 574 -16.93 7.90 23.33
C ALA A 574 -18.26 7.14 23.43
N PHE A 575 -19.39 7.86 23.38
CA PHE A 575 -20.71 7.24 23.31
C PHE A 575 -20.95 6.55 21.97
N THR A 576 -20.51 7.16 20.86
CA THR A 576 -20.53 6.49 19.55
C THR A 576 -19.74 5.20 19.57
N ASN A 577 -18.57 5.16 20.21
CA ASN A 577 -17.75 3.95 20.31
C ASN A 577 -18.42 2.84 21.15
N ILE A 578 -19.10 3.20 22.25
CA ILE A 578 -19.97 2.27 22.99
C ILE A 578 -21.07 1.71 22.08
N ALA A 579 -21.69 2.57 21.27
CA ALA A 579 -22.73 2.17 20.35
C ALA A 579 -22.23 1.21 19.27
N ILE A 580 -21.03 1.45 18.73
CA ILE A 580 -20.38 0.57 17.74
C ILE A 580 -20.14 -0.81 18.34
N ALA A 581 -19.58 -0.88 19.55
CA ALA A 581 -19.34 -2.15 20.22
C ALA A 581 -20.65 -2.91 20.50
N ASN A 582 -21.70 -2.23 20.96
CA ASN A 582 -23.02 -2.84 21.15
C ASN A 582 -23.69 -3.24 19.82
N PHE A 583 -23.52 -2.47 18.75
CA PHE A 583 -24.02 -2.82 17.43
C PHE A 583 -23.37 -4.10 16.89
N SER A 584 -22.04 -4.21 17.00
CA SER A 584 -21.30 -5.44 16.65
C SER A 584 -21.69 -6.62 17.53
N TRP A 585 -22.05 -6.36 18.79
CA TRP A 585 -22.61 -7.35 19.72
C TRP A 585 -24.12 -7.62 19.50
N GLN A 586 -24.74 -7.00 18.49
CA GLN A 586 -26.18 -7.11 18.18
C GLN A 586 -27.12 -6.66 19.31
N ARG A 587 -26.63 -5.84 20.24
CA ARG A 587 -27.40 -5.17 21.30
C ARG A 587 -27.93 -3.83 20.79
N TYR A 588 -28.89 -3.87 19.87
CA TYR A 588 -29.36 -2.69 19.14
C TYR A 588 -30.00 -1.62 20.04
N ASP A 589 -30.72 -1.99 21.11
CA ASP A 589 -31.34 -1.03 22.03
C ASP A 589 -30.28 -0.28 22.88
N ASP A 590 -29.24 -0.99 23.31
CA ASP A 590 -28.10 -0.39 24.01
C ASP A 590 -27.28 0.51 23.07
N SER A 591 -27.11 0.08 21.82
CA SER A 591 -26.48 0.88 20.77
C SER A 591 -27.25 2.19 20.56
N ARG A 592 -28.58 2.11 20.37
CA ARG A 592 -29.46 3.28 20.24
C ARG A 592 -29.34 4.24 21.42
N THR A 593 -29.39 3.71 22.64
CA THR A 593 -29.27 4.50 23.87
C THR A 593 -27.96 5.30 23.92
N ALA A 594 -26.86 4.69 23.47
CA ALA A 594 -25.57 5.36 23.40
C ALA A 594 -25.52 6.41 22.25
N LEU A 595 -26.11 6.11 21.09
CA LEU A 595 -26.21 7.05 19.97
C LEU A 595 -27.05 8.28 20.31
N ASP A 596 -28.18 8.10 21.00
CA ASP A 596 -29.02 9.20 21.47
C ASP A 596 -28.23 10.16 22.39
N LYS A 597 -27.34 9.61 23.24
CA LYS A 597 -26.42 10.42 24.06
C LYS A 597 -25.37 11.14 23.21
N ALA A 598 -24.78 10.46 22.24
CA ALA A 598 -23.80 11.05 21.32
C ALA A 598 -24.40 12.22 20.54
N LEU A 599 -25.60 12.03 19.96
CA LEU A 599 -26.32 13.04 19.18
C LEU A 599 -26.87 14.17 20.04
N LYS A 600 -27.18 13.92 21.32
CA LYS A 600 -27.48 15.01 22.26
C LYS A 600 -26.29 15.95 22.49
N LEU A 601 -25.07 15.42 22.48
CA LEU A 601 -23.84 16.21 22.62
C LEU A 601 -23.41 16.84 21.29
N SER A 602 -23.61 16.13 20.17
CA SER A 602 -23.26 16.59 18.83
C SER A 602 -24.34 16.16 17.82
N PRO A 603 -25.38 16.99 17.60
CA PRO A 603 -26.56 16.63 16.81
C PRO A 603 -26.30 16.21 15.36
N HIS A 604 -25.21 16.70 14.76
CA HIS A 604 -24.84 16.44 13.37
C HIS A 604 -23.64 15.50 13.24
N ASN A 605 -23.30 14.73 14.29
CA ASN A 605 -22.19 13.79 14.23
C ASN A 605 -22.48 12.70 13.19
N ALA A 606 -21.85 12.78 12.02
CA ALA A 606 -22.08 11.87 10.91
C ALA A 606 -21.83 10.40 11.25
N ARG A 607 -20.86 10.09 12.10
CA ARG A 607 -20.58 8.70 12.52
C ARG A 607 -21.72 8.16 13.38
N ALA A 608 -22.23 8.96 14.32
CA ALA A 608 -23.37 8.58 15.13
C ALA A 608 -24.65 8.44 14.28
N LEU A 609 -24.91 9.37 13.36
CA LEU A 609 -26.03 9.28 12.41
C LEU A 609 -25.94 8.04 11.53
N TYR A 610 -24.75 7.71 11.02
CA TYR A 610 -24.52 6.49 10.24
C TYR A 610 -24.91 5.23 11.03
N TYR A 611 -24.40 5.07 12.26
CA TYR A 611 -24.73 3.89 13.07
C TYR A 611 -26.17 3.89 13.56
N LEU A 612 -26.79 5.07 13.79
CA LEU A 612 -28.22 5.16 14.09
C LEU A 612 -29.05 4.68 12.91
N ALA A 613 -28.72 5.09 11.69
CA ALA A 613 -29.39 4.59 10.49
C ALA A 613 -29.30 3.07 10.35
N LEU A 614 -28.16 2.47 10.70
CA LEU A 614 -28.02 1.01 10.71
C LEU A 614 -28.92 0.35 11.75
N VAL A 615 -29.02 0.92 12.95
CA VAL A 615 -29.94 0.44 14.01
C VAL A 615 -31.40 0.56 13.55
N GLU A 616 -31.80 1.74 13.06
CA GLU A 616 -33.15 2.02 12.57
C GLU A 616 -33.55 1.07 11.45
N ARG A 617 -32.65 0.82 10.49
CA ARG A 617 -32.91 -0.15 9.41
C ARG A 617 -33.14 -1.56 9.95
N ASN A 618 -32.32 -2.02 10.89
CA ASN A 618 -32.48 -3.35 11.49
C ASN A 618 -33.78 -3.47 12.30
N GLN A 619 -34.29 -2.36 12.82
CA GLN A 619 -35.58 -2.28 13.50
C GLN A 619 -36.77 -2.05 12.55
N GLY A 620 -36.53 -1.91 11.24
CA GLY A 620 -37.55 -1.72 10.20
C GLY A 620 -37.93 -0.26 9.94
N ASN A 621 -37.31 0.71 10.62
CA ASN A 621 -37.58 2.14 10.49
C ASN A 621 -36.80 2.75 9.31
N LEU A 622 -37.12 2.30 8.09
CA LEU A 622 -36.36 2.64 6.87
C LEU A 622 -36.36 4.14 6.54
N ASP A 623 -37.45 4.87 6.80
CA ASP A 623 -37.51 6.31 6.51
C ASP A 623 -36.55 7.13 7.37
N ALA A 624 -36.41 6.78 8.66
CA ALA A 624 -35.45 7.40 9.56
C ALA A 624 -34.01 7.11 9.11
N ALA A 625 -33.71 5.83 8.80
CA ALA A 625 -32.40 5.44 8.29
C ALA A 625 -32.01 6.20 7.02
N ILE A 626 -32.93 6.35 6.07
CA ILE A 626 -32.71 7.09 4.82
C ILE A 626 -32.45 8.58 5.10
N ALA A 627 -33.18 9.20 6.03
CA ALA A 627 -32.98 10.60 6.39
C ALA A 627 -31.59 10.84 6.98
N ASP A 628 -31.18 10.02 7.95
CA ASP A 628 -29.87 10.11 8.60
C ASP A 628 -28.73 9.87 7.58
N LEU A 629 -28.86 8.85 6.71
CA LEU A 629 -27.85 8.57 5.68
C LEU A 629 -27.72 9.68 4.64
N ARG A 630 -28.82 10.35 4.28
CA ARG A 630 -28.77 11.53 3.40
C ARG A 630 -28.03 12.70 4.05
N GLU A 631 -28.17 12.88 5.36
CA GLU A 631 -27.38 13.86 6.10
C GLU A 631 -25.89 13.49 6.12
N VAL A 632 -25.57 12.21 6.33
CA VAL A 632 -24.19 11.72 6.26
C VAL A 632 -23.57 11.99 4.88
N ILE A 633 -24.27 11.70 3.78
CA ILE A 633 -23.78 11.94 2.41
C ILE A 633 -23.63 13.44 2.12
N THR A 634 -24.48 14.29 2.71
CA THR A 634 -24.31 15.75 2.60
C THR A 634 -22.98 16.22 3.21
N GLN A 635 -22.56 15.59 4.31
CA GLN A 635 -21.27 15.87 4.96
C GLN A 635 -20.09 15.17 4.27
N PHE A 636 -20.30 13.95 3.78
CA PHE A 636 -19.29 13.08 3.17
C PHE A 636 -19.78 12.54 1.80
N PRO A 637 -19.75 13.36 0.74
CA PRO A 637 -20.31 13.01 -0.57
C PRO A 637 -19.54 11.92 -1.32
N ARG A 638 -18.39 11.49 -0.80
CA ARG A 638 -17.60 10.36 -1.31
C ARG A 638 -17.59 9.17 -0.35
N SER A 639 -18.47 9.15 0.66
CA SER A 639 -18.55 8.03 1.60
C SER A 639 -19.16 6.81 0.94
N ARG A 640 -18.30 5.85 0.59
CA ARG A 640 -18.71 4.57 0.02
C ARG A 640 -19.70 3.83 0.90
N ASP A 641 -19.43 3.82 2.21
CA ASP A 641 -20.28 3.16 3.18
C ASP A 641 -21.65 3.83 3.23
N ALA A 642 -21.73 5.16 3.29
CA ALA A 642 -23.02 5.86 3.31
C ALA A 642 -23.84 5.63 2.03
N HIS A 643 -23.22 5.71 0.84
CA HIS A 643 -23.90 5.37 -0.42
C HIS A 643 -24.40 3.93 -0.46
N ARG A 644 -23.58 2.97 0.01
CA ARG A 644 -23.95 1.55 0.08
C ARG A 644 -25.18 1.34 0.96
N GLU A 645 -25.16 1.90 2.16
CA GLU A 645 -26.24 1.71 3.13
C GLU A 645 -27.52 2.49 2.75
N LEU A 646 -27.39 3.66 2.12
CA LEU A 646 -28.54 4.42 1.59
C LEU A 646 -29.18 3.66 0.42
N GLY A 647 -28.37 3.23 -0.55
CA GLY A 647 -28.84 2.45 -1.69
C GLY A 647 -29.54 1.16 -1.24
N PHE A 648 -29.00 0.46 -0.24
CA PHE A 648 -29.63 -0.73 0.32
C PHE A 648 -30.98 -0.43 0.99
N SER A 649 -31.06 0.66 1.76
CA SER A 649 -32.30 1.07 2.45
C SER A 649 -33.40 1.47 1.45
N LEU A 650 -33.04 2.19 0.38
CA LEU A 650 -33.94 2.53 -0.73
C LEU A 650 -34.41 1.28 -1.48
N TYR A 651 -33.50 0.32 -1.70
CA TYR A 651 -33.83 -0.97 -2.31
C TYR A 651 -34.87 -1.75 -1.46
N GLN A 652 -34.73 -1.76 -0.13
CA GLN A 652 -35.70 -2.39 0.77
C GLN A 652 -37.08 -1.72 0.70
N GLN A 653 -37.14 -0.40 0.49
CA GLN A 653 -38.37 0.34 0.21
C GLN A 653 -38.90 0.17 -1.23
N ARG A 654 -38.24 -0.63 -2.07
CA ARG A 654 -38.55 -0.82 -3.49
C ARG A 654 -38.42 0.44 -4.35
N LYS A 655 -37.68 1.45 -3.87
CA LYS A 655 -37.33 2.67 -4.61
C LYS A 655 -36.14 2.38 -5.53
N TYR A 656 -36.36 1.54 -6.54
CA TYR A 656 -35.29 0.96 -7.35
C TYR A 656 -34.49 1.98 -8.17
N ASP A 657 -35.13 3.02 -8.71
CA ASP A 657 -34.41 4.07 -9.45
C ASP A 657 -33.51 4.90 -8.53
N GLU A 658 -33.96 5.25 -7.33
CA GLU A 658 -33.13 5.96 -6.35
C GLU A 658 -31.97 5.07 -5.88
N ALA A 659 -32.23 3.79 -5.59
CA ALA A 659 -31.18 2.83 -5.23
C ALA A 659 -30.13 2.68 -6.35
N ARG A 660 -30.56 2.65 -7.62
CA ARG A 660 -29.66 2.61 -8.78
C ARG A 660 -28.66 3.77 -8.73
N VAL A 661 -29.16 5.00 -8.55
CA VAL A 661 -28.33 6.21 -8.51
C VAL A 661 -27.27 6.12 -7.43
N GLU A 662 -27.63 5.69 -6.22
CA GLU A 662 -26.66 5.58 -5.13
C GLU A 662 -25.58 4.52 -5.38
N TYR A 663 -25.93 3.39 -5.99
CA TYR A 663 -24.93 2.38 -6.34
C TYR A 663 -24.10 2.75 -7.58
N GLU A 664 -24.64 3.50 -8.54
CA GLU A 664 -23.88 4.10 -9.64
C GLU A 664 -22.88 5.15 -9.12
N ASN A 665 -23.28 5.97 -8.14
CA ASN A 665 -22.39 6.88 -7.42
C ASN A 665 -21.29 6.11 -6.69
N LEU A 666 -21.63 5.02 -5.98
CA LEU A 666 -20.65 4.16 -5.33
C LEU A 666 -19.62 3.59 -6.33
N GLN A 667 -20.06 3.09 -7.50
CA GLN A 667 -19.15 2.59 -8.54
C GLN A 667 -18.27 3.68 -9.18
N SER A 668 -18.72 4.94 -9.19
CA SER A 668 -17.89 6.06 -9.63
C SER A 668 -16.72 6.35 -8.66
N ILE A 669 -16.83 5.88 -7.40
CA ILE A 669 -15.83 6.03 -6.36
C ILE A 669 -14.94 4.78 -6.28
N ASP A 670 -15.54 3.60 -6.11
CA ASP A 670 -14.87 2.30 -6.20
C ASP A 670 -15.56 1.41 -7.25
N PRO A 671 -14.98 1.32 -8.47
CA PRO A 671 -15.52 0.49 -9.54
C PRO A 671 -15.52 -1.02 -9.23
N ASP A 672 -14.80 -1.46 -8.19
CA ASP A 672 -14.67 -2.86 -7.78
C ASP A 672 -15.45 -3.17 -6.48
N ASP A 673 -16.43 -2.35 -6.10
CA ASP A 673 -17.26 -2.59 -4.92
C ASP A 673 -18.22 -3.77 -5.16
N LEU A 674 -17.97 -4.87 -4.44
CA LEU A 674 -18.72 -6.12 -4.59
C LEU A 674 -20.22 -5.96 -4.32
N ALA A 675 -20.59 -5.13 -3.32
CA ALA A 675 -21.99 -4.90 -2.98
C ALA A 675 -22.71 -4.12 -4.08
N ALA A 676 -22.02 -3.18 -4.72
CA ALA A 676 -22.56 -2.45 -5.86
C ALA A 676 -22.87 -3.38 -7.04
N HIS A 677 -21.91 -4.24 -7.44
CA HIS A 677 -22.16 -5.22 -8.51
C HIS A 677 -23.35 -6.13 -8.18
N TYR A 678 -23.45 -6.62 -6.93
CA TYR A 678 -24.57 -7.46 -6.51
C TYR A 678 -25.91 -6.74 -6.63
N ILE A 679 -26.05 -5.57 -5.99
CA ILE A 679 -27.34 -4.88 -5.91
C ILE A 679 -27.73 -4.25 -7.25
N LEU A 680 -26.79 -3.68 -8.02
CA LEU A 680 -27.08 -3.18 -9.36
C LEU A 680 -27.55 -4.30 -10.29
N SER A 681 -26.99 -5.51 -10.20
CA SER A 681 -27.48 -6.64 -11.01
C SER A 681 -28.97 -6.95 -10.78
N ILE A 682 -29.45 -6.76 -9.54
CA ILE A 682 -30.84 -6.96 -9.15
C ILE A 682 -31.69 -5.75 -9.56
N VAL A 683 -31.24 -4.54 -9.23
CA VAL A 683 -31.94 -3.28 -9.50
C VAL A 683 -32.13 -3.08 -11.01
N TYR A 684 -31.07 -3.25 -11.81
CA TYR A 684 -31.17 -3.19 -13.27
C TYR A 684 -32.17 -4.21 -13.83
N ARG A 685 -32.22 -5.42 -13.28
CA ARG A 685 -33.21 -6.43 -13.70
C ARG A 685 -34.65 -6.00 -13.38
N ARG A 686 -34.88 -5.41 -12.20
CA ARG A 686 -36.20 -4.87 -11.80
C ARG A 686 -36.63 -3.72 -12.69
N LEU A 687 -35.68 -2.91 -13.18
CA LEU A 687 -35.90 -1.79 -14.10
C LEU A 687 -35.91 -2.18 -15.58
N GLY A 688 -35.73 -3.47 -15.92
CA GLY A 688 -35.73 -3.95 -17.31
C GLY A 688 -34.42 -3.71 -18.09
N MET A 689 -33.36 -3.25 -17.43
CA MET A 689 -32.03 -2.95 -18.00
C MET A 689 -31.18 -4.22 -18.09
N LYS A 690 -31.55 -5.13 -19.01
CA LYS A 690 -31.02 -6.51 -19.06
C LYS A 690 -29.50 -6.60 -19.30
N GLU A 691 -28.95 -5.74 -20.16
CA GLU A 691 -27.52 -5.79 -20.49
C GLU A 691 -26.66 -5.33 -19.31
N GLN A 692 -27.03 -4.23 -18.67
CA GLN A 692 -26.41 -3.72 -17.46
C GLN A 692 -26.47 -4.80 -16.36
N ALA A 693 -27.65 -5.36 -16.13
CA ALA A 693 -27.84 -6.43 -15.14
C ALA A 693 -26.91 -7.63 -15.37
N SER A 694 -26.72 -8.03 -16.64
CA SER A 694 -25.84 -9.14 -17.01
C SER A 694 -24.37 -8.82 -16.74
N ARG A 695 -23.91 -7.60 -17.06
CA ARG A 695 -22.53 -7.16 -16.78
C ARG A 695 -22.23 -7.15 -15.28
N GLU A 696 -23.11 -6.55 -14.48
CA GLU A 696 -22.95 -6.50 -13.02
C GLU A 696 -23.01 -7.89 -12.39
N ALA A 697 -23.91 -8.76 -12.86
CA ALA A 697 -23.98 -10.15 -12.40
C ALA A 697 -22.70 -10.93 -12.71
N ALA A 698 -22.09 -10.71 -13.88
CA ALA A 698 -20.83 -11.35 -14.26
C ALA A 698 -19.66 -10.85 -13.39
N ALA A 699 -19.58 -9.55 -13.13
CA ALA A 699 -18.57 -8.97 -12.24
C ALA A 699 -18.71 -9.52 -10.80
N PHE A 700 -19.94 -9.51 -10.24
CA PHE A 700 -20.20 -10.10 -8.93
C PHE A 700 -19.84 -11.59 -8.88
N ALA A 701 -20.20 -12.36 -9.90
CA ALA A 701 -19.92 -13.79 -9.95
C ALA A 701 -18.41 -14.11 -9.98
N ASP A 702 -17.60 -13.25 -10.60
CA ASP A 702 -16.15 -13.39 -10.66
C ASP A 702 -15.45 -12.89 -9.39
N GLN A 703 -15.97 -11.86 -8.72
CA GLN A 703 -15.33 -11.25 -7.55
C GLN A 703 -15.74 -11.87 -6.21
N LYS A 704 -16.96 -12.42 -6.10
CA LYS A 704 -17.49 -12.93 -4.83
C LYS A 704 -16.61 -14.01 -4.22
N ASP A 705 -16.69 -14.16 -2.89
CA ASP A 705 -15.97 -15.21 -2.19
C ASP A 705 -16.36 -16.61 -2.70
N ASP A 706 -15.37 -17.49 -2.64
CA ASP A 706 -15.54 -18.91 -2.93
C ASP A 706 -15.52 -19.65 -1.59
N PRO A 707 -16.68 -20.06 -1.06
CA PRO A 707 -16.75 -20.73 0.22
C PRO A 707 -15.91 -22.02 0.27
N THR A 708 -15.68 -22.67 -0.87
CA THR A 708 -14.89 -23.91 -0.95
C THR A 708 -13.40 -23.65 -0.78
N ALA A 709 -12.92 -22.43 -1.05
CA ALA A 709 -11.52 -22.09 -0.88
C ALA A 709 -11.07 -22.10 0.59
N SER A 710 -12.01 -21.96 1.54
CA SER A 710 -11.71 -21.98 2.98
C SER A 710 -11.15 -23.32 3.46
N THR A 711 -11.41 -24.44 2.76
CA THR A 711 -10.86 -25.75 3.13
C THR A 711 -9.34 -25.77 3.04
N TYR A 712 -8.74 -25.08 2.06
CA TYR A 712 -7.28 -24.94 1.93
C TYR A 712 -6.68 -24.24 3.14
N ALA A 713 -7.32 -23.17 3.62
CA ALA A 713 -6.89 -22.43 4.81
C ALA A 713 -6.98 -23.31 6.07
N LEU A 714 -8.09 -24.02 6.27
CA LEU A 714 -8.29 -24.87 7.44
C LEU A 714 -7.32 -26.06 7.46
N GLU A 715 -7.08 -26.70 6.31
CA GLU A 715 -6.10 -27.79 6.21
C GLU A 715 -4.67 -27.31 6.47
N PHE A 716 -4.32 -26.12 5.97
CA PHE A 716 -3.05 -25.47 6.25
C PHE A 716 -2.90 -25.21 7.76
N LEU A 717 -3.83 -24.48 8.38
CA LEU A 717 -3.75 -24.16 9.82
C LEU A 717 -3.71 -25.41 10.71
N ARG A 718 -4.37 -26.51 10.31
CA ARG A 718 -4.28 -27.78 11.03
C ARG A 718 -2.88 -28.41 11.01
N LYS A 719 -2.11 -28.18 9.95
CA LYS A 719 -0.73 -28.68 9.81
C LYS A 719 0.31 -27.76 10.45
N HIS A 720 -0.06 -26.50 10.69
CA HIS A 720 0.83 -25.44 11.18
C HIS A 720 0.35 -24.90 12.54
N HIS A 721 0.44 -25.75 13.56
CA HIS A 721 -0.05 -25.46 14.91
C HIS A 721 0.67 -24.28 15.57
N GLU A 722 1.90 -24.01 15.17
CA GLU A 722 2.75 -22.90 15.60
C GLU A 722 2.19 -21.51 15.22
N ILE A 723 1.39 -21.42 14.15
CA ILE A 723 0.72 -20.18 13.72
C ILE A 723 -0.80 -20.26 13.78
N ALA A 724 -1.38 -21.42 14.11
CA ALA A 724 -2.83 -21.58 14.11
C ALA A 724 -3.53 -20.63 15.10
N SER A 725 -2.88 -20.35 16.24
CA SER A 725 -3.38 -19.39 17.24
C SER A 725 -3.54 -17.97 16.69
N GLU A 726 -2.69 -17.55 15.75
CA GLU A 726 -2.76 -16.22 15.11
C GLU A 726 -4.07 -16.00 14.37
N SER A 727 -4.75 -17.08 13.94
CA SER A 727 -6.06 -17.00 13.29
C SER A 727 -7.22 -16.70 14.26
N VAL A 728 -6.96 -16.77 15.57
CA VAL A 728 -7.95 -16.51 16.62
C VAL A 728 -7.75 -15.10 17.16
N PRO A 729 -8.67 -14.14 16.95
CA PRO A 729 -8.44 -12.73 17.29
C PRO A 729 -8.20 -12.41 18.78
N TRP A 730 -8.55 -13.31 19.69
CA TRP A 730 -8.42 -13.15 21.14
C TRP A 730 -7.40 -14.09 21.79
N HIS A 731 -6.46 -14.65 21.02
CA HIS A 731 -5.45 -15.56 21.55
C HIS A 731 -4.49 -14.87 22.53
N THR A 732 -3.77 -15.70 23.30
CA THR A 732 -2.68 -15.32 24.18
C THR A 732 -1.48 -16.19 23.85
N HIS A 733 -0.32 -15.58 23.70
CA HIS A 733 0.90 -16.35 23.56
C HIS A 733 1.43 -16.74 24.94
N SER A 734 1.49 -18.04 25.21
CA SER A 734 1.82 -18.60 26.53
C SER A 734 2.93 -19.65 26.50
N ASP A 735 3.40 -20.03 25.32
CA ASP A 735 4.33 -21.13 25.08
C ASP A 735 5.80 -20.67 24.91
N PHE A 736 6.10 -19.45 25.34
CA PHE A 736 7.46 -18.89 25.37
C PHE A 736 8.19 -19.19 26.69
N ALA A 737 8.27 -20.47 27.07
CA ALA A 737 9.30 -20.87 28.02
C ALA A 737 10.67 -20.65 27.36
N PRO A 738 11.72 -20.25 28.10
CA PRO A 738 13.07 -20.28 27.55
C PRO A 738 13.30 -21.69 27.02
N GLN A 739 13.52 -21.84 25.72
CA GLN A 739 14.13 -23.07 25.21
C GLN A 739 15.41 -23.21 26.02
N GLN A 740 15.42 -24.14 26.97
CA GLN A 740 16.68 -24.68 27.44
C GLN A 740 17.42 -25.04 26.16
N GLN A 741 18.60 -24.44 25.95
CA GLN A 741 19.53 -24.94 24.96
C GLN A 741 19.56 -26.46 25.12
N ILE A 742 18.96 -27.18 24.18
CA ILE A 742 19.12 -28.62 24.10
C ILE A 742 20.53 -28.78 23.52
N GLU A 743 21.54 -28.58 24.38
CA GLU A 743 22.85 -29.16 24.16
C GLU A 743 22.68 -30.68 24.24
N GLY A 744 22.55 -31.28 23.05
CA GLY A 744 22.94 -32.65 22.75
C GLY A 744 22.19 -33.77 23.45
N VAL A 745 21.13 -34.29 22.80
CA VAL A 745 20.97 -35.75 22.61
C VAL A 745 20.28 -35.99 21.28
N LEU A 746 21.06 -36.25 20.23
CA LEU A 746 20.57 -37.02 19.08
C LEU A 746 20.34 -38.46 19.55
N PRO A 747 19.15 -39.07 19.41
CA PRO A 747 19.05 -40.52 19.45
C PRO A 747 19.71 -41.03 18.17
N ALA A 748 20.71 -41.90 18.35
CA ALA A 748 21.35 -42.60 17.25
C ALA A 748 20.29 -43.27 16.36
N ALA A 749 20.48 -43.13 15.05
CA ALA A 749 19.72 -43.83 14.04
C ALA A 749 19.72 -45.35 14.29
N GLN A 750 18.54 -45.95 14.20
CA GLN A 750 18.35 -47.32 13.73
C GLN A 750 17.34 -47.30 12.60
#